data_AF-A0A2R5G9E6-F1
#
_entry.id   AF-A0A2R5G9E6-F1
#
_cell.length_a   1.000
_cell.length_b   1.000
_cell.length_c   1.000
_cell.angle_alpha   90.00
_cell.angle_beta   90.00
_cell.angle_gamma   90.00
#
_symmetry.space_group_name_H-M   'P 1'
#
loop_
_entity.id
_entity.type
_entity.pdbx_description
1 polymer ?
#
loop_
_entity_poly.entity_id
_entity_poly.type
_entity_poly.pdbx_seq_one_letter_code
_entity_poly.pdbx_strand_id
1 'polypeptide(L)'
;MVVEETRSGEGQSRASAGNQKASSARSSWFGITTLGMLLAVGVASVLLMTTRRLPEDLTISTLTYQDDMILDTNTASFDATKTGTVEENKQPFDPPKTETEDTVESEGNQIPPAPQSDEESVTHSQSGRQQGTETSEPSDTLDSEPAKPAASIAKPSETPQASPQIQAFYVPSPDTKWPFDAKRKSEPSTSLTNNVPLNAPFPLPRSLKFGSKTVLIDAKSLTWSLKRCGGDSVKLRGGENCKDLAQAMDHFKASAFVHEPAKDACKRKSCVSSIAISVDDSNPAINLGTEEAYELRVSSSGIELSATTIFGIMRGLETLSQLVSFNFNAGVYEISNADWFIQDAPQFLHRELLIDSSRHFFPIEYLKQVVVAMAMTKINVLHWHLADDAAFPWCSDAVPELCQKASWSMEERYTRADLTDLVEFARQRGVRVVPELHIPGHTAAWCRGRPDACTKSGTILSPIDGRAEALITTLLQEIRAIFQDTMIHLGGSAVDPKMWNDDPVTASYMSSHQLTAATVFERFMSSAIKTALDLKFRPVVWDDTWEALKPDLGAKAVIVHHRSPTADSQVAAAAEGYNVLFSPTPLWDLSNFESAYAKMLERQPCDRLDTKQCSLALGGGGVVWTERVDGSNLFSIVWSRLGAISERLCPIVLAGMAKVSNAKLCAAVTNAGGLGVIGGAMKTPDQLRQDIAEIKAEIGSSQPFGVDLLLPKVGEGARKTNYDYTKGALGEIVDILCKEKPAMFVSAVGVPPAWAVEKLHEAGVLVANMVGHPKHCKGALEVGCDVLIAQGSEAGGHTGDIATSVLVPQVVDAAQKAISPLTGKPVQVLAAGGIYDGRGLAMALSLGASGVWVGTRFIAAEESGATPMHQQLVLEKGSGDTIRTTLYTGRPLRCVANEFNTDWEENRKEEIKSLQSQGKIVYATLVRGARARGEHFDIARTYPQYVGQGIGGIHKVMPAQEIVEEMMNDACAILQRNAARIVPEAKL
;
A
#
# COMPACT_ATOMS: atom_id res chain seq x y z
N MET A 1 -45.82 13.56 35.51
CA MET A 1 -46.84 14.62 35.29
C MET A 1 -46.87 14.80 33.78
N VAL A 2 -47.72 14.12 33.00
CA VAL A 2 -49.10 13.62 33.19
C VAL A 2 -50.15 14.74 33.23
N VAL A 3 -50.84 14.85 32.10
CA VAL A 3 -52.30 14.97 31.89
C VAL A 3 -52.53 13.96 30.73
N GLU A 4 -53.18 12.80 30.88
CA GLU A 4 -54.65 12.52 30.98
C GLU A 4 -55.43 12.86 29.69
N GLU A 5 -56.46 12.13 29.24
CA GLU A 5 -57.00 10.76 29.52
C GLU A 5 -57.30 10.13 28.11
N THR A 6 -57.82 8.91 27.85
CA THR A 6 -58.67 8.01 28.65
C THR A 6 -58.37 6.50 28.48
N ARG A 7 -58.81 5.69 29.46
CA ARG A 7 -59.49 4.34 29.37
C ARG A 7 -59.06 3.28 28.32
N SER A 8 -59.12 1.96 28.55
CA SER A 8 -59.38 1.06 29.72
C SER A 8 -59.25 -0.40 29.23
N GLY A 9 -59.11 -1.47 30.02
CA GLY A 9 -59.04 -1.67 31.47
C GLY A 9 -59.29 -3.16 31.84
N GLU A 10 -59.08 -3.54 33.11
CA GLU A 10 -59.30 -4.90 33.71
C GLU A 10 -58.40 -6.05 33.19
N GLY A 11 -58.00 -7.08 33.96
CA GLY A 11 -58.10 -7.39 35.41
C GLY A 11 -56.89 -8.25 35.87
N GLN A 12 -56.42 -8.18 37.12
CA GLN A 12 -56.77 -9.09 38.24
C GLN A 12 -56.45 -10.59 38.04
N SER A 13 -55.83 -11.34 38.99
CA SER A 13 -55.20 -10.95 40.28
C SER A 13 -54.37 -12.08 40.96
N ARG A 14 -53.45 -11.69 41.88
CA ARG A 14 -53.10 -12.30 43.19
C ARG A 14 -52.55 -13.76 43.29
N ALA A 15 -51.97 -14.21 44.43
CA ALA A 15 -51.02 -13.64 45.45
C ALA A 15 -50.88 -14.60 46.67
N SER A 16 -49.71 -14.67 47.32
CA SER A 16 -49.50 -14.89 48.79
C SER A 16 -48.02 -15.14 49.16
N ALA A 17 -47.51 -14.93 50.40
CA ALA A 17 -47.89 -14.00 51.49
C ALA A 17 -46.84 -13.94 52.65
N GLY A 18 -46.78 -12.80 53.37
CA GLY A 18 -46.20 -12.63 54.73
C GLY A 18 -44.69 -12.34 54.82
N ASN A 19 -44.12 -11.67 55.85
CA ASN A 19 -44.53 -10.97 57.10
C ASN A 19 -43.28 -10.15 57.59
N GLN A 20 -43.18 -9.15 58.49
CA GLN A 20 -43.93 -8.25 59.42
C GLN A 20 -42.92 -7.07 59.75
N LYS A 21 -42.99 -6.04 60.63
CA LYS A 21 -43.79 -5.33 61.69
C LYS A 21 -42.99 -3.99 61.97
N ALA A 22 -43.35 -2.96 62.76
CA ALA A 22 -44.58 -2.23 63.12
C ALA A 22 -44.21 -1.02 64.05
N SER A 23 -45.12 -0.04 64.26
CA SER A 23 -45.13 1.05 65.31
C SER A 23 -44.00 2.14 65.32
N SER A 24 -44.16 3.41 65.77
CA SER A 24 -45.29 4.35 66.09
C SER A 24 -44.73 5.69 66.67
N ALA A 25 -45.39 6.87 66.79
CA ALA A 25 -46.49 7.59 66.09
C ALA A 25 -46.76 9.00 66.73
N ARG A 26 -47.54 9.88 66.05
CA ARG A 26 -48.27 11.12 66.50
C ARG A 26 -47.60 12.53 66.52
N SER A 27 -48.46 13.53 66.22
CA SER A 27 -48.39 15.03 66.32
C SER A 27 -47.24 15.77 65.59
N SER A 28 -47.41 16.68 64.61
CA SER A 28 -48.41 17.74 64.27
C SER A 28 -48.35 18.99 65.16
N TRP A 29 -48.50 20.24 64.68
CA TRP A 29 -48.85 20.78 63.34
C TRP A 29 -47.60 20.98 62.42
N PHE A 30 -47.54 21.77 61.31
CA PHE A 30 -48.40 22.78 60.64
C PHE A 30 -48.10 22.85 59.12
N GLY A 31 -48.95 23.51 58.33
CA GLY A 31 -48.70 23.92 56.94
C GLY A 31 -49.80 24.85 56.36
N ILE A 32 -49.60 25.44 55.18
CA ILE A 32 -50.66 26.12 54.38
C ILE A 32 -50.24 26.30 52.89
N THR A 33 -51.19 26.07 51.97
CA THR A 33 -51.25 26.38 50.50
C THR A 33 -50.11 25.90 49.56
N THR A 34 -50.36 25.05 48.55
CA THR A 34 -51.09 25.26 47.25
C THR A 34 -50.20 25.94 46.20
N LEU A 35 -49.52 25.18 45.32
CA LEU A 35 -49.98 24.69 44.00
C LEU A 35 -50.14 25.80 42.94
N GLY A 36 -49.15 25.93 42.04
CA GLY A 36 -49.18 26.89 40.92
C GLY A 36 -47.96 26.83 39.98
N MET A 37 -48.15 26.17 38.82
CA MET A 37 -47.35 26.25 37.57
C MET A 37 -45.80 26.28 37.60
N LEU A 38 -45.22 25.12 37.21
CA LEU A 38 -44.39 24.87 36.01
C LEU A 38 -43.54 26.00 35.36
N LEU A 39 -42.44 25.57 34.72
CA LEU A 39 -41.56 26.28 33.76
C LEU A 39 -40.51 27.26 34.34
N ALA A 40 -39.54 26.72 35.08
CA ALA A 40 -38.20 27.29 35.22
C ALA A 40 -37.14 26.17 35.38
N VAL A 41 -35.86 26.50 35.11
CA VAL A 41 -34.69 25.60 35.23
C VAL A 41 -34.71 24.38 34.29
N GLY A 42 -35.02 24.63 33.00
CA GLY A 42 -34.89 23.67 31.90
C GLY A 42 -34.15 24.20 30.66
N VAL A 43 -33.76 25.47 30.64
CA VAL A 43 -32.98 26.12 29.57
C VAL A 43 -32.01 27.11 30.22
N ALA A 44 -30.71 26.76 30.25
CA ALA A 44 -29.66 27.59 30.86
C ALA A 44 -28.27 27.45 30.22
N SER A 45 -28.19 26.95 28.98
CA SER A 45 -26.93 26.85 28.20
C SER A 45 -27.05 27.36 26.76
N VAL A 46 -28.20 27.90 26.36
CA VAL A 46 -28.45 28.41 24.99
C VAL A 46 -29.18 29.75 25.06
N LEU A 47 -28.48 30.79 25.52
CA LEU A 47 -28.60 32.22 25.15
C LEU A 47 -27.68 33.07 26.05
N LEU A 48 -26.44 33.36 25.64
CA LEU A 48 -25.63 34.43 26.27
C LEU A 48 -24.48 34.98 25.42
N MET A 49 -24.60 34.96 24.09
CA MET A 49 -23.75 35.76 23.20
C MET A 49 -24.58 36.39 22.07
N THR A 50 -25.15 37.57 22.34
CA THR A 50 -25.38 38.64 21.36
C THR A 50 -25.99 39.87 22.05
N THR A 51 -25.37 41.04 21.90
CA THR A 51 -25.97 42.22 21.24
C THR A 51 -25.09 43.47 21.43
N ARG A 52 -25.27 44.41 20.48
CA ARG A 52 -24.72 45.78 20.42
C ARG A 52 -23.27 45.92 19.93
N ARG A 53 -22.97 46.86 19.03
CA ARG A 53 -23.77 47.57 17.99
C ARG A 53 -22.80 48.43 17.16
N LEU A 54 -23.05 48.59 15.85
CA LEU A 54 -22.65 49.72 14.97
C LEU A 54 -22.82 49.28 13.49
N PRO A 55 -23.02 50.20 12.54
CA PRO A 55 -24.07 51.21 12.45
C PRO A 55 -25.07 50.87 11.32
N GLU A 56 -26.11 51.70 11.15
CA GLU A 56 -27.09 51.61 10.06
C GLU A 56 -26.66 52.52 8.90
N ASP A 57 -26.57 52.01 7.66
CA ASP A 57 -27.00 52.69 6.41
C ASP A 57 -26.83 51.78 5.16
N LEU A 58 -27.46 52.18 4.04
CA LEU A 58 -27.47 51.54 2.70
C LEU A 58 -28.20 50.19 2.55
N THR A 59 -29.53 50.31 2.48
CA THR A 59 -30.47 49.56 1.60
C THR A 59 -29.94 48.43 0.70
N ILE A 60 -30.50 47.23 0.85
CA ILE A 60 -30.52 46.17 -0.19
C ILE A 60 -31.92 46.14 -0.81
N SER A 61 -32.01 46.28 -2.14
CA SER A 61 -33.25 46.10 -2.90
C SER A 61 -33.37 44.66 -3.42
N THR A 62 -34.38 43.92 -2.98
CA THR A 62 -34.71 42.60 -3.55
C THR A 62 -35.30 42.77 -4.95
N LEU A 63 -34.62 42.25 -5.97
CA LEU A 63 -35.14 42.12 -7.33
C LEU A 63 -35.12 40.64 -7.74
N THR A 64 -36.30 40.08 -7.97
CA THR A 64 -36.49 38.75 -8.56
C THR A 64 -36.64 38.86 -10.07
N TYR A 65 -35.81 38.12 -10.80
CA TYR A 65 -36.01 37.74 -12.21
C TYR A 65 -35.78 36.22 -12.26
N GLN A 66 -36.73 35.38 -12.68
CA GLN A 66 -37.28 35.22 -14.03
C GLN A 66 -36.21 34.78 -15.05
N ASP A 67 -36.19 33.47 -15.31
CA ASP A 67 -35.77 32.91 -16.58
C ASP A 67 -36.69 33.41 -17.71
N ASP A 68 -36.16 33.52 -18.93
CA ASP A 68 -36.96 33.51 -20.14
C ASP A 68 -36.21 32.78 -21.28
N MET A 69 -36.96 32.21 -22.22
CA MET A 69 -36.47 31.17 -23.14
C MET A 69 -35.83 31.72 -24.41
N ILE A 70 -34.98 30.90 -25.06
CA ILE A 70 -35.12 30.67 -26.50
C ILE A 70 -35.22 29.16 -26.76
N LEU A 71 -36.12 28.82 -27.68
CA LEU A 71 -36.49 27.50 -28.20
C LEU A 71 -35.34 26.89 -29.05
N ASP A 72 -35.26 25.58 -29.32
CA ASP A 72 -36.34 24.86 -29.99
C ASP A 72 -36.53 23.39 -29.60
N THR A 73 -37.77 22.94 -29.77
CA THR A 73 -38.25 21.61 -29.40
C THR A 73 -38.46 20.73 -30.63
N ASN A 74 -38.33 19.41 -30.46
CA ASN A 74 -39.41 18.54 -30.94
C ASN A 74 -39.53 17.27 -30.11
N THR A 75 -40.62 17.21 -29.35
CA THR A 75 -41.04 16.07 -28.53
C THR A 75 -41.86 15.07 -29.34
N ALA A 76 -41.71 13.78 -29.04
CA ALA A 76 -42.80 12.81 -29.21
C ALA A 76 -42.84 11.91 -27.96
N SER A 77 -43.88 12.05 -27.15
CA SER A 77 -44.03 11.36 -25.86
C SER A 77 -44.66 9.97 -26.02
N PHE A 78 -44.41 9.10 -25.04
CA PHE A 78 -45.32 7.99 -24.75
C PHE A 78 -46.72 8.51 -24.43
N ASP A 79 -47.75 7.79 -24.87
CA ASP A 79 -49.07 7.76 -24.24
C ASP A 79 -49.56 6.30 -24.22
N ALA A 80 -50.35 5.94 -23.21
CA ALA A 80 -50.60 4.54 -22.83
C ALA A 80 -52.10 4.23 -22.74
N THR A 81 -52.61 3.38 -23.64
CA THR A 81 -53.98 2.86 -23.54
C THR A 81 -54.10 1.37 -23.89
N LYS A 82 -55.10 0.73 -23.25
CA LYS A 82 -55.76 -0.55 -23.61
C LYS A 82 -55.00 -1.88 -23.36
N THR A 83 -55.29 -2.45 -22.20
CA THR A 83 -56.03 -3.74 -22.04
C THR A 83 -55.87 -4.82 -23.12
N GLY A 84 -55.37 -6.01 -22.74
CA GLY A 84 -55.47 -7.23 -23.53
C GLY A 84 -55.06 -8.49 -22.75
N THR A 85 -55.90 -9.52 -22.77
CA THR A 85 -55.73 -10.77 -22.00
C THR A 85 -55.38 -11.98 -22.89
N VAL A 86 -54.49 -12.84 -22.37
CA VAL A 86 -54.55 -14.33 -22.45
C VAL A 86 -54.11 -15.06 -23.75
N GLU A 87 -53.57 -16.28 -23.51
CA GLU A 87 -53.37 -17.47 -24.38
C GLU A 87 -52.22 -17.57 -25.42
N GLU A 88 -51.25 -18.41 -25.05
CA GLU A 88 -50.84 -19.66 -25.72
C GLU A 88 -50.51 -19.79 -27.24
N ASN A 89 -49.28 -20.32 -27.44
CA ASN A 89 -48.92 -21.47 -28.29
C ASN A 89 -48.42 -21.32 -29.76
N LYS A 90 -47.46 -22.21 -30.05
CA LYS A 90 -46.99 -22.80 -31.34
C LYS A 90 -46.00 -22.03 -32.25
N GLN A 91 -44.86 -22.71 -32.42
CA GLN A 91 -43.90 -22.75 -33.54
C GLN A 91 -44.54 -22.94 -34.94
N PRO A 92 -43.75 -22.92 -36.04
CA PRO A 92 -42.48 -22.22 -36.33
C PRO A 92 -42.52 -21.51 -37.72
N PHE A 93 -41.42 -20.92 -38.20
CA PHE A 93 -41.04 -20.95 -39.64
C PHE A 93 -39.56 -20.61 -39.87
N ASP A 94 -39.03 -21.02 -41.03
CA ASP A 94 -37.63 -20.90 -41.51
C ASP A 94 -37.60 -20.13 -42.87
N PRO A 95 -36.43 -19.88 -43.54
CA PRO A 95 -36.21 -18.66 -44.33
C PRO A 95 -36.44 -18.77 -45.86
N PRO A 96 -36.37 -17.64 -46.59
CA PRO A 96 -36.20 -17.61 -48.04
C PRO A 96 -34.75 -17.36 -48.51
N LYS A 97 -34.31 -18.21 -49.43
CA LYS A 97 -33.36 -17.91 -50.53
C LYS A 97 -34.16 -17.32 -51.73
N THR A 98 -33.66 -16.93 -52.91
CA THR A 98 -32.35 -16.95 -53.63
C THR A 98 -32.41 -15.98 -54.84
N GLU A 99 -31.26 -15.70 -55.50
CA GLU A 99 -31.09 -15.43 -56.98
C GLU A 99 -31.89 -14.25 -57.64
N THR A 100 -31.49 -13.54 -58.72
CA THR A 100 -30.26 -13.41 -59.58
C THR A 100 -30.21 -11.92 -60.09
N GLU A 101 -29.71 -11.40 -61.24
CA GLU A 101 -29.15 -11.91 -62.53
C GLU A 101 -28.33 -10.83 -63.29
N ASP A 102 -27.39 -11.28 -64.12
CA ASP A 102 -26.68 -10.73 -65.31
C ASP A 102 -26.74 -9.25 -65.77
N THR A 103 -25.60 -8.76 -66.32
CA THR A 103 -25.46 -8.56 -67.81
C THR A 103 -24.04 -8.22 -68.34
N VAL A 104 -23.62 -9.00 -69.36
CA VAL A 104 -22.74 -8.66 -70.52
C VAL A 104 -21.20 -8.62 -70.36
N GLU A 105 -20.51 -9.00 -71.45
CA GLU A 105 -19.12 -9.46 -71.56
C GLU A 105 -18.22 -8.56 -72.46
N SER A 106 -16.90 -8.82 -72.46
CA SER A 106 -16.09 -8.80 -73.70
C SER A 106 -14.80 -9.65 -73.60
N GLU A 107 -14.78 -10.77 -74.35
CA GLU A 107 -13.69 -11.55 -75.01
C GLU A 107 -12.17 -11.19 -74.80
N GLY A 108 -11.20 -12.12 -74.87
CA GLY A 108 -11.26 -13.59 -75.00
C GLY A 108 -9.95 -14.29 -75.51
N ASN A 109 -9.48 -15.33 -74.80
CA ASN A 109 -8.62 -16.50 -75.19
C ASN A 109 -7.27 -16.37 -75.97
N GLN A 110 -6.19 -17.01 -75.46
CA GLN A 110 -5.50 -18.23 -76.04
C GLN A 110 -4.12 -18.62 -75.39
N ILE A 111 -4.16 -19.61 -74.46
CA ILE A 111 -3.36 -20.88 -74.28
C ILE A 111 -2.13 -21.15 -75.23
N PRO A 112 -0.99 -21.86 -74.88
CA PRO A 112 -0.63 -22.77 -73.75
C PRO A 112 0.76 -22.45 -73.03
N PRO A 113 1.74 -23.37 -72.72
CA PRO A 113 1.98 -23.84 -71.32
C PRO A 113 3.45 -23.98 -70.80
N ALA A 114 3.60 -24.45 -69.54
CA ALA A 114 4.72 -25.28 -69.01
C ALA A 114 6.13 -24.61 -68.81
N PRO A 115 7.08 -25.21 -68.05
CA PRO A 115 7.11 -26.57 -67.47
C PRO A 115 7.45 -26.70 -65.96
N GLN A 116 7.46 -27.95 -65.49
CA GLN A 116 8.06 -28.42 -64.23
C GLN A 116 9.60 -28.59 -64.36
N SER A 117 10.33 -28.57 -63.25
CA SER A 117 11.49 -29.45 -62.91
C SER A 117 12.26 -28.91 -61.68
N ASP A 118 12.89 -29.72 -60.82
CA ASP A 118 12.74 -31.16 -60.55
C ASP A 118 13.26 -31.50 -59.12
N GLU A 119 13.27 -32.78 -58.78
CA GLU A 119 13.52 -33.37 -57.46
C GLU A 119 15.03 -33.53 -57.06
N GLU A 120 15.24 -34.27 -55.97
CA GLU A 120 16.41 -35.13 -55.67
C GLU A 120 17.72 -34.60 -55.03
N SER A 121 17.67 -34.50 -53.69
CA SER A 121 18.32 -35.50 -52.79
C SER A 121 19.82 -35.43 -52.40
N VAL A 122 20.18 -36.44 -51.58
CA VAL A 122 21.49 -36.90 -51.06
C VAL A 122 22.09 -36.21 -49.82
N THR A 123 22.26 -37.03 -48.79
CA THR A 123 22.93 -36.78 -47.50
C THR A 123 24.40 -37.21 -47.50
N HIS A 124 25.12 -36.89 -46.41
CA HIS A 124 26.49 -37.33 -46.06
C HIS A 124 27.65 -36.52 -46.71
N SER A 125 28.86 -36.45 -46.15
CA SER A 125 29.47 -37.34 -45.14
C SER A 125 30.46 -36.70 -44.13
N GLN A 126 30.48 -37.29 -42.93
CA GLN A 126 31.64 -37.65 -42.09
C GLN A 126 32.90 -36.74 -41.90
N SER A 127 33.18 -36.49 -40.61
CA SER A 127 34.48 -36.72 -39.92
C SER A 127 35.63 -35.67 -39.98
N GLY A 128 36.58 -35.82 -39.04
CA GLY A 128 37.76 -34.95 -38.82
C GLY A 128 37.45 -33.73 -37.93
N ARG A 129 38.00 -33.50 -36.73
CA ARG A 129 39.02 -34.16 -35.88
C ARG A 129 40.50 -34.06 -36.31
N GLN A 130 41.13 -32.91 -36.03
CA GLN A 130 42.50 -32.68 -35.50
C GLN A 130 42.67 -31.14 -35.33
N GLN A 131 43.36 -30.54 -34.34
CA GLN A 131 44.70 -30.72 -33.74
C GLN A 131 45.88 -30.33 -34.66
N GLY A 132 46.82 -29.55 -34.12
CA GLY A 132 47.86 -28.80 -34.85
C GLY A 132 47.80 -27.31 -34.46
N THR A 133 48.37 -26.79 -33.37
CA THR A 133 49.76 -26.82 -32.82
C THR A 133 50.84 -26.32 -33.75
N GLU A 134 51.44 -25.15 -33.43
CA GLU A 134 52.90 -24.91 -33.25
C GLU A 134 53.14 -23.40 -32.92
N THR A 135 53.74 -23.08 -31.77
CA THR A 135 55.13 -22.59 -31.55
C THR A 135 55.51 -21.31 -32.34
N SER A 136 56.15 -20.29 -31.77
CA SER A 136 57.43 -20.39 -31.03
C SER A 136 57.81 -19.12 -30.22
N GLU A 137 58.78 -19.31 -29.32
CA GLU A 137 59.68 -18.32 -28.66
C GLU A 137 60.70 -17.70 -29.68
N PRO A 138 61.69 -16.82 -29.36
CA PRO A 138 62.33 -16.55 -28.04
C PRO A 138 62.86 -15.12 -27.71
N SER A 139 63.49 -15.00 -26.53
CA SER A 139 64.64 -14.11 -26.18
C SER A 139 64.43 -12.57 -26.13
N ASP A 140 65.17 -11.73 -25.39
CA ASP A 140 66.15 -11.79 -24.26
C ASP A 140 66.47 -10.30 -23.85
N THR A 141 67.08 -9.85 -22.73
CA THR A 141 67.56 -10.37 -21.42
C THR A 141 68.00 -9.19 -20.52
N LEU A 142 67.96 -9.33 -19.18
CA LEU A 142 68.89 -8.70 -18.18
C LEU A 142 68.88 -7.14 -18.01
N ASP A 143 69.20 -6.50 -16.87
CA ASP A 143 69.31 -6.89 -15.45
C ASP A 143 69.33 -5.64 -14.49
N SER A 144 69.33 -5.87 -13.17
CA SER A 144 69.84 -5.02 -12.06
C SER A 144 69.02 -3.85 -11.44
N GLU A 145 68.94 -3.89 -10.10
CA GLU A 145 68.71 -2.77 -9.15
C GLU A 145 70.08 -2.08 -8.78
N PRO A 146 70.27 -1.17 -7.77
CA PRO A 146 69.34 -0.57 -6.78
C PRO A 146 69.55 0.94 -6.43
N ALA A 147 68.80 1.40 -5.40
CA ALA A 147 69.21 2.31 -4.30
C ALA A 147 68.40 3.62 -4.06
N LYS A 148 68.28 3.95 -2.76
CA LYS A 148 67.88 5.22 -2.11
C LYS A 148 69.15 5.80 -1.43
N PRO A 149 69.31 7.12 -1.07
CA PRO A 149 68.36 7.82 -0.18
C PRO A 149 68.32 9.39 -0.14
N ALA A 150 67.35 9.89 0.64
CA ALA A 150 67.39 11.06 1.55
C ALA A 150 67.47 12.55 1.08
N ALA A 151 66.68 13.36 1.81
CA ALA A 151 66.95 14.71 2.36
C ALA A 151 66.45 16.03 1.69
N SER A 152 65.61 16.73 2.47
CA SER A 152 65.58 18.19 2.77
C SER A 152 65.08 19.28 1.78
N ILE A 153 63.95 19.89 2.19
CA ILE A 153 63.71 21.35 2.40
C ILE A 153 63.36 22.26 1.19
N ALA A 154 62.48 23.24 1.51
CA ALA A 154 62.08 24.47 0.78
C ALA A 154 60.93 24.43 -0.27
N LYS A 155 59.91 25.27 0.02
CA LYS A 155 58.95 25.91 -0.91
C LYS A 155 59.56 27.22 -1.47
N PRO A 156 59.00 27.95 -2.48
CA PRO A 156 57.60 27.96 -2.93
C PRO A 156 57.37 28.00 -4.47
N SER A 157 56.08 28.10 -4.89
CA SER A 157 55.55 28.50 -6.22
C SER A 157 55.99 27.65 -7.45
N GLU A 158 55.14 27.25 -8.40
CA GLU A 158 53.85 27.80 -8.89
C GLU A 158 52.79 26.69 -9.17
N THR A 159 51.64 27.06 -9.77
CA THR A 159 50.54 26.16 -10.16
C THR A 159 50.77 25.39 -11.46
N PRO A 160 50.33 24.12 -11.52
CA PRO A 160 49.82 23.50 -12.74
C PRO A 160 48.31 23.16 -12.63
N GLN A 161 47.70 22.88 -13.78
CA GLN A 161 46.26 22.60 -13.92
C GLN A 161 45.86 21.26 -13.27
N ALA A 162 44.63 21.19 -12.75
CA ALA A 162 43.96 19.94 -12.38
C ALA A 162 42.50 19.97 -12.82
N SER A 163 42.08 18.94 -13.57
CA SER A 163 40.66 18.76 -13.93
C SER A 163 39.82 18.47 -12.68
N PRO A 164 38.61 19.04 -12.55
CA PRO A 164 37.78 18.83 -11.36
C PRO A 164 37.27 17.38 -11.32
N GLN A 165 37.83 16.57 -10.43
CA GLN A 165 37.23 15.29 -10.04
C GLN A 165 35.92 15.59 -9.32
N ILE A 166 34.80 15.13 -9.88
CA ILE A 166 33.49 15.19 -9.23
C ILE A 166 33.56 14.28 -8.00
N GLN A 167 33.57 14.87 -6.80
CA GLN A 167 33.44 14.10 -5.57
C GLN A 167 32.03 13.48 -5.53
N ALA A 168 31.98 12.16 -5.44
CA ALA A 168 30.73 11.42 -5.41
C ALA A 168 29.93 11.79 -4.16
N PHE A 169 28.66 12.17 -4.34
CA PHE A 169 27.69 12.21 -3.26
C PHE A 169 27.59 10.82 -2.63
N TYR A 170 27.51 10.75 -1.30
CA TYR A 170 27.45 9.49 -0.56
C TYR A 170 26.08 8.82 -0.72
N VAL A 171 25.92 8.08 -1.82
CA VAL A 171 24.84 7.10 -1.98
C VAL A 171 25.22 5.87 -1.14
N PRO A 172 24.35 5.40 -0.22
CA PRO A 172 24.58 4.14 0.48
C PRO A 172 24.76 2.99 -0.53
N SER A 173 25.80 2.16 -0.35
CA SER A 173 25.97 0.96 -1.18
C SER A 173 24.80 -0.01 -0.93
N PRO A 174 24.37 -0.82 -1.91
CA PRO A 174 23.58 -2.01 -1.64
C PRO A 174 24.18 -2.93 -0.55
N ASP A 175 25.50 -2.88 -0.35
CA ASP A 175 26.23 -3.60 0.70
C ASP A 175 26.18 -2.94 2.10
N THR A 176 25.34 -1.92 2.33
CA THR A 176 25.26 -1.20 3.62
C THR A 176 24.61 -2.09 4.68
N LYS A 177 25.42 -2.95 5.32
CA LYS A 177 24.97 -3.92 6.32
C LYS A 177 24.31 -3.25 7.52
N TRP A 178 23.07 -3.65 7.76
CA TRP A 178 22.20 -3.19 8.85
C TRP A 178 22.87 -3.37 10.23
N PRO A 179 23.06 -2.30 11.04
CA PRO A 179 23.81 -2.39 12.30
C PRO A 179 23.25 -3.37 13.36
N PHE A 180 21.96 -3.71 13.29
CA PHE A 180 21.28 -4.55 14.28
C PHE A 180 21.40 -6.06 14.02
N ASP A 181 22.03 -6.49 12.92
CA ASP A 181 22.27 -7.92 12.63
C ASP A 181 23.34 -8.52 13.59
N ALA A 182 24.05 -7.68 14.34
CA ALA A 182 25.03 -8.07 15.34
C ALA A 182 24.45 -8.13 16.77
N LYS A 183 23.92 -9.31 17.15
CA LYS A 183 23.58 -9.74 18.53
C LYS A 183 22.26 -9.23 19.14
N ARG A 184 21.11 -9.65 18.61
CA ARG A 184 19.93 -10.00 19.43
C ARG A 184 19.31 -11.31 18.94
N LYS A 185 18.66 -12.07 19.83
CA LYS A 185 17.84 -13.22 19.44
C LYS A 185 16.56 -12.68 18.80
N SER A 186 16.26 -13.08 17.57
CA SER A 186 15.06 -12.66 16.84
C SER A 186 13.81 -13.31 17.43
N GLU A 187 12.88 -12.52 17.96
CA GLU A 187 11.48 -12.94 18.13
C GLU A 187 10.69 -12.61 16.84
N PRO A 188 9.64 -13.38 16.46
CA PRO A 188 9.05 -13.25 15.13
C PRO A 188 7.99 -12.14 15.05
N SER A 189 8.01 -11.39 13.95
CA SER A 189 6.95 -10.46 13.56
C SER A 189 5.70 -11.23 13.14
N THR A 190 4.53 -10.75 13.53
CA THR A 190 3.22 -11.36 13.16
C THR A 190 2.44 -10.45 12.22
N SER A 191 1.86 -11.04 11.17
CA SER A 191 0.94 -10.37 10.24
C SER A 191 -0.38 -9.96 10.92
N LEU A 192 -1.15 -9.10 10.23
CA LEU A 192 -2.30 -8.40 10.80
C LEU A 192 -3.53 -8.42 9.89
N THR A 193 -4.55 -9.17 10.32
CA THR A 193 -5.97 -8.99 9.97
C THR A 193 -6.87 -9.71 10.98
N ASN A 194 -8.15 -9.35 11.02
CA ASN A 194 -9.27 -9.90 11.81
C ASN A 194 -9.17 -10.00 13.35
N ASN A 195 -8.00 -9.80 13.95
CA ASN A 195 -7.89 -9.45 15.37
C ASN A 195 -7.11 -8.13 15.48
N VAL A 196 -7.81 -7.03 15.24
CA VAL A 196 -7.35 -5.66 15.42
C VAL A 196 -8.41 -4.95 16.28
N PRO A 197 -8.10 -4.45 17.48
CA PRO A 197 -9.11 -3.89 18.37
C PRO A 197 -9.59 -2.53 17.86
N LEU A 198 -10.77 -2.10 18.33
CA LEU A 198 -11.35 -0.78 17.99
C LEU A 198 -10.50 0.43 18.41
N ASN A 199 -9.50 0.23 19.28
CA ASN A 199 -8.51 1.25 19.68
C ASN A 199 -7.12 1.00 19.06
N ALA A 200 -7.04 0.33 17.91
CA ALA A 200 -5.77 0.16 17.21
C ALA A 200 -5.24 1.49 16.65
N PRO A 201 -3.91 1.69 16.60
CA PRO A 201 -3.31 2.93 16.08
C PRO A 201 -3.53 3.11 14.57
N PHE A 202 -3.52 4.37 14.13
CA PHE A 202 -3.59 4.83 12.76
C PHE A 202 -2.32 5.61 12.36
N PRO A 203 -1.73 5.38 11.17
CA PRO A 203 -1.80 4.14 10.39
C PRO A 203 -1.56 2.89 11.22
N LEU A 204 -2.09 1.75 10.77
CA LEU A 204 -1.88 0.48 11.46
C LEU A 204 -0.39 0.07 11.40
N PRO A 205 0.27 -0.14 12.55
CA PRO A 205 1.68 -0.53 12.58
C PRO A 205 2.00 -1.82 11.82
N ARG A 206 3.18 -1.89 11.18
CA ARG A 206 3.63 -3.04 10.36
C ARG A 206 3.56 -4.39 11.10
N SER A 207 3.80 -4.42 12.41
CA SER A 207 3.46 -5.56 13.26
C SER A 207 3.02 -5.13 14.66
N LEU A 208 1.94 -5.72 15.16
CA LEU A 208 1.49 -5.54 16.54
C LEU A 208 0.98 -6.82 17.19
N LYS A 209 1.25 -6.94 18.48
CA LYS A 209 0.70 -7.92 19.42
C LYS A 209 0.10 -7.14 20.58
N PHE A 210 -0.95 -7.68 21.18
CA PHE A 210 -1.75 -7.05 22.23
C PHE A 210 -2.43 -8.17 23.04
N GLY A 211 -2.92 -7.83 24.24
CA GLY A 211 -3.61 -8.75 25.14
C GLY A 211 -5.03 -8.29 25.47
N SER A 212 -5.52 -8.68 26.64
CA SER A 212 -6.89 -8.38 27.12
C SER A 212 -6.92 -7.58 28.44
N LYS A 213 -5.77 -7.09 28.90
CA LYS A 213 -5.65 -6.31 30.15
C LYS A 213 -5.90 -4.83 29.90
N THR A 214 -6.29 -4.12 30.94
CA THR A 214 -6.29 -2.66 30.99
C THR A 214 -5.17 -2.19 31.91
N VAL A 215 -4.21 -1.45 31.36
CA VAL A 215 -3.14 -0.78 32.12
C VAL A 215 -3.62 0.63 32.48
N LEU A 216 -3.55 0.99 33.76
CA LEU A 216 -3.89 2.35 34.20
C LEU A 216 -2.64 3.24 34.26
N ILE A 217 -2.78 4.53 33.97
CA ILE A 217 -1.67 5.50 33.95
C ILE A 217 -1.91 6.59 35.01
N ASP A 218 -0.90 6.83 35.85
CA ASP A 218 -0.86 8.02 36.69
C ASP A 218 -0.26 9.18 35.91
N ALA A 219 -1.10 9.86 35.12
CA ALA A 219 -0.69 10.99 34.29
C ALA A 219 -0.13 12.17 35.12
N LYS A 220 -0.52 12.31 36.39
CA LYS A 220 -0.05 13.39 37.28
C LYS A 220 1.36 13.14 37.80
N SER A 221 1.67 11.88 38.11
CA SER A 221 3.00 11.45 38.54
C SER A 221 3.88 10.95 37.40
N LEU A 222 3.50 11.17 36.13
CA LEU A 222 4.15 10.53 34.98
C LEU A 222 5.57 11.05 34.74
N THR A 223 6.54 10.21 35.10
CA THR A 223 7.97 10.42 34.91
C THR A 223 8.48 9.83 33.60
N TRP A 224 9.73 10.17 33.25
CA TRP A 224 10.43 9.70 32.06
C TRP A 224 11.76 9.08 32.46
N SER A 225 12.07 7.90 31.92
CA SER A 225 13.29 7.15 32.20
C SER A 225 14.13 6.97 30.93
N LEU A 226 15.12 7.82 30.71
CA LEU A 226 16.07 7.61 29.60
C LEU A 226 16.97 6.40 29.92
N LYS A 227 16.91 5.38 29.07
CA LYS A 227 17.88 4.27 29.02
C LYS A 227 19.11 4.64 28.17
N ARG A 228 18.94 5.52 27.17
CA ARG A 228 19.98 6.05 26.27
C ARG A 228 19.48 7.32 25.56
N CYS A 229 20.37 8.29 25.33
CA CYS A 229 20.17 9.41 24.41
C CYS A 229 21.55 9.82 23.83
N GLY A 230 21.76 9.69 22.51
CA GLY A 230 22.99 10.18 21.85
C GLY A 230 24.26 9.42 22.22
N GLY A 231 24.20 8.07 22.25
CA GLY A 231 25.32 7.18 22.60
C GLY A 231 25.72 7.15 24.09
N ASP A 232 25.65 8.28 24.79
CA ASP A 232 25.99 8.43 26.21
C ASP A 232 24.86 7.98 27.16
N SER A 233 25.23 7.74 28.43
CA SER A 233 24.37 7.17 29.48
C SER A 233 24.19 8.09 30.69
N VAL A 234 23.80 9.36 30.45
CA VAL A 234 23.74 10.41 31.49
C VAL A 234 22.36 11.09 31.59
N LYS A 235 22.08 11.62 32.78
CA LYS A 235 20.79 12.15 33.26
C LYS A 235 20.35 13.43 32.53
N LEU A 236 19.03 13.59 32.38
CA LEU A 236 18.37 14.85 31.96
C LEU A 236 18.64 16.00 32.95
N ARG A 237 19.65 16.82 32.66
CA ARG A 237 19.74 18.24 33.06
C ARG A 237 20.47 19.06 32.00
N GLY A 238 19.75 19.45 30.94
CA GLY A 238 20.13 20.58 30.08
C GLY A 238 21.32 20.40 29.15
N GLY A 239 21.54 19.19 28.60
CA GLY A 239 22.42 19.01 27.44
C GLY A 239 21.66 19.24 26.13
N GLU A 240 22.25 19.96 25.18
CA GLU A 240 21.62 20.34 23.90
C GLU A 240 21.14 19.11 23.09
N ASN A 241 21.92 18.02 23.12
CA ASN A 241 21.71 16.79 22.36
C ASN A 241 20.33 16.10 22.55
N CYS A 242 19.57 16.41 23.61
CA CYS A 242 18.26 15.80 23.87
C CYS A 242 17.10 16.83 23.92
N LYS A 243 17.29 18.03 23.34
CA LYS A 243 16.26 19.10 23.31
C LYS A 243 14.97 18.65 22.61
N ASP A 244 15.09 18.14 21.38
CA ASP A 244 13.94 17.71 20.59
C ASP A 244 13.19 16.53 21.23
N LEU A 245 13.93 15.67 21.94
CA LEU A 245 13.36 14.57 22.71
C LEU A 245 12.48 15.10 23.85
N ALA A 246 12.96 16.06 24.64
CA ALA A 246 12.15 16.71 25.67
C ALA A 246 10.89 17.38 25.08
N GLN A 247 11.02 18.04 23.92
CA GLN A 247 9.88 18.67 23.27
C GLN A 247 8.85 17.65 22.72
N ALA A 248 9.30 16.54 22.12
CA ALA A 248 8.42 15.45 21.68
C ALA A 248 7.69 14.79 22.87
N MET A 249 8.38 14.64 24.00
CA MET A 249 7.80 14.15 25.26
C MET A 249 6.72 15.10 25.82
N ASP A 250 6.93 16.41 25.74
CA ASP A 250 5.94 17.41 26.18
C ASP A 250 4.76 17.54 25.20
N HIS A 251 5.01 17.46 23.88
CA HIS A 251 3.95 17.35 22.86
C HIS A 251 3.07 16.11 23.11
N PHE A 252 3.66 14.94 23.35
CA PHE A 252 2.94 13.71 23.71
C PHE A 252 2.10 13.88 24.98
N LYS A 253 2.63 14.56 26.01
CA LYS A 253 1.85 14.82 27.24
C LYS A 253 0.65 15.72 26.98
N ALA A 254 0.78 16.71 26.10
CA ALA A 254 -0.32 17.60 25.73
C ALA A 254 -1.41 16.89 24.90
N SER A 255 -1.06 15.96 24.01
CA SER A 255 -2.03 15.21 23.20
C SER A 255 -2.70 14.05 23.95
N ALA A 256 -1.93 13.26 24.72
CA ALA A 256 -2.45 12.07 25.38
C ALA A 256 -3.25 12.37 26.67
N PHE A 257 -2.99 13.50 27.35
CA PHE A 257 -3.53 13.76 28.71
C PHE A 257 -4.38 15.04 28.84
N VAL A 258 -5.36 15.21 27.94
CA VAL A 258 -6.26 16.38 27.82
C VAL A 258 -7.31 16.55 28.94
N HIS A 259 -7.48 15.59 29.85
CA HIS A 259 -8.51 15.58 30.90
C HIS A 259 -7.90 15.47 32.30
N GLU A 260 -8.46 16.17 33.29
CA GLU A 260 -7.97 16.22 34.67
C GLU A 260 -8.30 14.94 35.47
N PRO A 261 -7.31 14.12 35.89
CA PRO A 261 -7.56 12.88 36.63
C PRO A 261 -8.09 13.07 38.06
N ALA A 262 -8.96 12.16 38.50
CA ALA A 262 -9.52 12.17 39.85
C ALA A 262 -8.45 11.95 40.94
N LYS A 263 -8.55 12.70 42.05
CA LYS A 263 -7.50 12.84 43.09
C LYS A 263 -6.99 11.53 43.74
N ASP A 264 -7.77 10.46 43.67
CA ASP A 264 -7.47 9.16 44.28
C ASP A 264 -7.57 7.98 43.27
N ALA A 265 -7.56 8.27 41.96
CA ALA A 265 -7.72 7.27 40.90
C ALA A 265 -6.71 6.12 41.00
N CYS A 266 -5.42 6.46 41.06
CA CYS A 266 -4.32 5.50 41.14
C CYS A 266 -3.96 5.05 42.58
N LYS A 267 -4.65 5.51 43.62
CA LYS A 267 -4.39 5.07 45.01
C LYS A 267 -5.00 3.71 45.36
N ARG A 268 -5.80 3.12 44.47
CA ARG A 268 -6.54 1.88 44.70
C ARG A 268 -6.19 0.74 43.73
N LYS A 269 -5.29 0.96 42.77
CA LYS A 269 -4.82 0.00 41.76
C LYS A 269 -3.38 0.32 41.36
N SER A 270 -2.63 -0.66 40.85
CA SER A 270 -1.30 -0.43 40.28
C SER A 270 -1.38 0.32 38.95
N CYS A 271 -1.05 1.62 38.96
CA CYS A 271 -0.86 2.42 37.74
C CYS A 271 0.61 2.46 37.31
N VAL A 272 0.85 2.58 36.01
CA VAL A 272 2.16 2.94 35.45
C VAL A 272 2.37 4.45 35.61
N SER A 273 3.54 4.83 36.12
CA SER A 273 3.95 6.23 36.37
C SER A 273 5.31 6.59 35.75
N SER A 274 5.82 5.76 34.82
CA SER A 274 7.05 6.00 34.08
C SER A 274 6.95 5.43 32.66
N ILE A 275 7.38 6.23 31.67
CA ILE A 275 7.69 5.75 30.31
C ILE A 275 9.21 5.72 30.15
N ALA A 276 9.76 4.60 29.69
CA ALA A 276 11.17 4.46 29.38
C ALA A 276 11.45 4.74 27.90
N ILE A 277 12.45 5.57 27.61
CA ILE A 277 12.88 5.90 26.24
C ILE A 277 14.31 5.45 26.00
N SER A 278 14.61 4.90 24.82
CA SER A 278 15.96 4.61 24.35
C SER A 278 16.13 5.08 22.92
N VAL A 279 16.95 6.11 22.69
CA VAL A 279 17.28 6.60 21.34
C VAL A 279 18.79 6.59 21.13
N ASP A 280 19.23 6.13 19.95
CA ASP A 280 20.65 6.04 19.62
C ASP A 280 21.18 7.39 19.10
N ASP A 281 20.52 7.99 18.11
CA ASP A 281 20.77 9.36 17.62
C ASP A 281 19.56 10.28 17.92
N SER A 282 19.80 11.28 18.77
CA SER A 282 18.80 12.24 19.24
C SER A 282 18.82 13.59 18.49
N ASN A 283 19.74 13.80 17.54
CA ASN A 283 19.78 15.01 16.70
C ASN A 283 20.28 14.73 15.26
N PRO A 284 19.64 13.84 14.47
CA PRO A 284 19.97 13.65 13.06
C PRO A 284 19.39 14.78 12.20
N ALA A 285 20.06 15.08 11.07
CA ALA A 285 19.50 15.96 10.04
C ALA A 285 18.30 15.30 9.34
N ILE A 286 17.18 16.02 9.19
CA ILE A 286 15.98 15.51 8.52
C ILE A 286 16.11 15.62 6.99
N ASN A 287 15.93 14.52 6.28
CA ASN A 287 16.10 14.40 4.82
C ASN A 287 15.26 13.22 4.27
N LEU A 288 15.25 13.07 2.94
CA LEU A 288 14.82 11.81 2.31
C LEU A 288 15.68 10.65 2.83
N GLY A 289 15.04 9.56 3.29
CA GLY A 289 15.74 8.39 3.82
C GLY A 289 16.20 8.52 5.28
N THR A 290 15.80 9.56 6.01
CA THR A 290 15.88 9.58 7.47
C THR A 290 15.12 8.38 8.06
N GLU A 291 15.75 7.65 8.97
CA GLU A 291 15.16 6.49 9.65
C GLU A 291 13.99 6.90 10.57
N GLU A 292 12.89 6.16 10.50
CA GLU A 292 11.62 6.39 11.21
C GLU A 292 11.11 5.16 11.97
N ALA A 293 11.82 4.02 11.92
CA ALA A 293 11.41 2.78 12.57
C ALA A 293 11.47 2.84 14.12
N TYR A 294 10.55 2.15 14.78
CA TYR A 294 10.48 2.08 16.24
C TYR A 294 9.92 0.76 16.79
N GLU A 295 10.20 0.51 18.06
CA GLU A 295 9.65 -0.58 18.87
C GLU A 295 8.99 0.00 20.14
N LEU A 296 7.71 -0.30 20.36
CA LEU A 296 6.91 0.16 21.50
C LEU A 296 6.36 -1.04 22.29
N ARG A 297 6.50 -1.01 23.61
CA ARG A 297 6.01 -2.02 24.56
C ARG A 297 5.14 -1.34 25.62
N VAL A 298 3.93 -1.85 25.87
CA VAL A 298 3.05 -1.40 26.97
C VAL A 298 2.62 -2.61 27.78
N SER A 299 2.87 -2.60 29.08
CA SER A 299 2.55 -3.74 29.96
C SER A 299 2.16 -3.28 31.36
N SER A 300 1.65 -4.21 32.17
CA SER A 300 1.36 -3.94 33.59
C SER A 300 2.60 -3.58 34.44
N SER A 301 3.83 -3.79 33.93
CA SER A 301 5.08 -3.38 34.61
C SER A 301 5.68 -2.07 34.10
N GLY A 302 5.17 -1.51 32.99
CA GLY A 302 5.67 -0.25 32.44
C GLY A 302 5.45 -0.09 30.93
N ILE A 303 5.80 1.09 30.43
CA ILE A 303 5.82 1.44 29.00
C ILE A 303 7.27 1.67 28.58
N GLU A 304 7.70 1.10 27.46
CA GLU A 304 9.03 1.31 26.87
C GLU A 304 8.95 1.60 25.37
N LEU A 305 9.71 2.59 24.89
CA LEU A 305 9.79 2.96 23.48
C LEU A 305 11.26 3.13 23.07
N SER A 306 11.64 2.54 21.93
CA SER A 306 13.00 2.66 21.39
C SER A 306 13.03 2.79 19.87
N ALA A 307 13.97 3.57 19.36
CA ALA A 307 14.21 3.79 17.94
C ALA A 307 15.67 4.17 17.68
N THR A 308 16.12 4.01 16.43
CA THR A 308 17.46 4.47 16.00
C THR A 308 17.57 6.00 16.11
N THR A 309 16.54 6.73 15.68
CA THR A 309 16.50 8.20 15.61
C THR A 309 15.43 8.79 16.52
N ILE A 310 15.54 10.07 16.82
CA ILE A 310 14.45 10.86 17.43
C ILE A 310 13.15 10.80 16.59
N PHE A 311 13.24 10.70 15.27
CA PHE A 311 12.06 10.67 14.40
C PHE A 311 11.26 9.37 14.57
N GLY A 312 11.92 8.22 14.76
CA GLY A 312 11.24 6.99 15.16
C GLY A 312 10.60 7.08 16.55
N ILE A 313 11.24 7.77 17.52
CA ILE A 313 10.60 8.07 18.81
C ILE A 313 9.35 8.95 18.61
N MET A 314 9.35 9.93 17.71
CA MET A 314 8.16 10.73 17.40
C MET A 314 7.01 9.87 16.84
N ARG A 315 7.30 8.92 15.93
CA ARG A 315 6.27 8.00 15.41
C ARG A 315 5.73 7.06 16.48
N GLY A 316 6.59 6.55 17.35
CA GLY A 316 6.20 5.67 18.45
C GLY A 316 5.47 6.38 19.60
N LEU A 317 5.78 7.66 19.86
CA LEU A 317 5.02 8.48 20.80
C LEU A 317 3.61 8.77 20.27
N GLU A 318 3.44 9.00 18.97
CA GLU A 318 2.11 9.17 18.39
C GLU A 318 1.31 7.86 18.38
N THR A 319 1.92 6.74 18.01
CA THR A 319 1.29 5.41 18.16
C THR A 319 0.92 5.12 19.62
N LEU A 320 1.69 5.60 20.60
CA LEU A 320 1.34 5.51 22.02
C LEU A 320 0.20 6.47 22.41
N SER A 321 0.12 7.68 21.82
CA SER A 321 -0.92 8.67 22.13
C SER A 321 -2.31 8.11 21.82
N GLN A 322 -2.43 7.43 20.68
CA GLN A 322 -3.66 6.81 20.18
C GLN A 322 -4.09 5.57 20.98
N LEU A 323 -3.17 4.92 21.70
CA LEU A 323 -3.49 3.80 22.61
C LEU A 323 -4.06 4.28 23.96
N VAL A 324 -3.82 5.53 24.35
CA VAL A 324 -4.26 6.11 25.62
C VAL A 324 -5.70 6.60 25.50
N SER A 325 -6.56 6.15 26.41
CA SER A 325 -7.93 6.65 26.55
C SER A 325 -8.21 7.13 27.99
N PHE A 326 -9.25 7.95 28.16
CA PHE A 326 -9.70 8.41 29.46
C PHE A 326 -11.01 7.75 29.88
N ASN A 327 -10.98 7.04 30.99
CA ASN A 327 -12.14 6.38 31.54
C ASN A 327 -12.94 7.36 32.41
N PHE A 328 -13.91 8.05 31.80
CA PHE A 328 -14.75 9.04 32.46
C PHE A 328 -15.49 8.52 33.71
N ASN A 329 -15.81 7.22 33.77
CA ASN A 329 -16.46 6.62 34.94
C ASN A 329 -15.51 6.42 36.14
N ALA A 330 -14.22 6.20 35.87
CA ALA A 330 -13.19 6.01 36.88
C ALA A 330 -12.34 7.27 37.15
N GLY A 331 -12.40 8.27 36.26
CA GLY A 331 -11.60 9.49 36.32
C GLY A 331 -10.09 9.24 36.15
N VAL A 332 -9.71 8.27 35.31
CA VAL A 332 -8.33 7.78 35.15
C VAL A 332 -7.98 7.56 33.69
N TYR A 333 -6.69 7.66 33.36
CA TYR A 333 -6.16 7.24 32.08
C TYR A 333 -5.91 5.73 32.03
N GLU A 334 -6.19 5.13 30.88
CA GLU A 334 -5.96 3.71 30.65
C GLU A 334 -5.49 3.41 29.22
N ILE A 335 -4.74 2.32 29.07
CA ILE A 335 -4.49 1.64 27.80
C ILE A 335 -5.17 0.29 27.90
N SER A 336 -6.25 0.13 27.14
CA SER A 336 -6.94 -1.16 27.00
C SER A 336 -6.22 -2.06 26.00
N ASN A 337 -6.46 -3.37 26.10
CA ASN A 337 -5.85 -4.43 25.29
C ASN A 337 -4.33 -4.61 25.50
N ALA A 338 -3.79 -4.25 26.66
CA ALA A 338 -2.43 -4.60 27.06
C ALA A 338 -2.28 -6.13 27.30
N ASP A 339 -1.10 -6.73 27.21
CA ASP A 339 0.22 -6.13 26.99
C ASP A 339 0.50 -5.93 25.48
N TRP A 340 0.75 -4.68 25.07
CA TRP A 340 1.07 -4.34 23.69
C TRP A 340 2.56 -4.54 23.39
N PHE A 341 2.85 -5.01 22.19
CA PHE A 341 4.16 -5.02 21.57
C PHE A 341 4.02 -4.66 20.09
N ILE A 342 4.60 -3.53 19.70
CA ILE A 342 4.50 -2.95 18.36
C ILE A 342 5.91 -2.80 17.79
N GLN A 343 6.09 -3.21 16.54
CA GLN A 343 7.29 -2.97 15.75
C GLN A 343 6.85 -2.40 14.39
N ASP A 344 7.39 -1.25 14.02
CA ASP A 344 6.82 -0.45 12.94
C ASP A 344 7.88 0.34 12.17
N ALA A 345 7.64 0.52 10.87
CA ALA A 345 8.48 1.26 9.94
C ALA A 345 7.66 1.57 8.67
N PRO A 346 7.80 2.75 8.05
CA PRO A 346 7.02 3.12 6.87
C PRO A 346 7.38 2.26 5.65
N GLN A 347 6.39 2.03 4.77
CA GLN A 347 6.60 1.36 3.47
C GLN A 347 7.40 2.24 2.49
N PHE A 348 7.13 3.56 2.48
CA PHE A 348 7.74 4.53 1.58
C PHE A 348 8.41 5.67 2.34
N LEU A 349 9.55 6.14 1.84
CA LEU A 349 10.41 7.15 2.47
C LEU A 349 9.83 8.57 2.37
N HIS A 350 9.00 8.82 1.37
CA HIS A 350 8.42 10.13 1.07
C HIS A 350 6.89 10.03 1.07
N ARG A 351 6.24 10.68 2.03
CA ARG A 351 4.79 10.65 2.24
C ARG A 351 4.32 12.10 2.37
N GLU A 352 3.73 12.66 1.32
CA GLU A 352 3.56 14.12 1.20
C GLU A 352 2.12 14.65 1.27
N LEU A 353 2.05 15.94 1.59
CA LEU A 353 0.95 16.84 1.33
C LEU A 353 1.49 18.07 0.59
N LEU A 354 1.03 18.31 -0.65
CA LEU A 354 1.29 19.56 -1.38
C LEU A 354 0.24 20.62 -1.01
N ILE A 355 0.69 21.82 -0.62
CA ILE A 355 -0.17 22.99 -0.44
C ILE A 355 0.35 24.17 -1.26
N ASP A 356 -0.46 24.58 -2.22
CA ASP A 356 -0.38 25.88 -2.91
C ASP A 356 -0.77 27.01 -1.95
N SER A 357 0.17 27.92 -1.69
CA SER A 357 -0.02 29.12 -0.87
C SER A 357 -0.08 30.42 -1.67
N SER A 358 -0.21 30.31 -3.00
CA SER A 358 -0.27 31.44 -3.93
C SER A 358 -1.71 31.81 -4.25
N ARG A 359 -2.54 30.83 -4.65
CA ARG A 359 -3.92 31.07 -5.07
C ARG A 359 -4.78 31.55 -3.89
N HIS A 360 -4.55 31.02 -2.69
CA HIS A 360 -4.93 31.65 -1.42
C HIS A 360 -3.77 31.61 -0.42
N PHE A 361 -3.69 32.62 0.44
CA PHE A 361 -2.70 32.70 1.52
C PHE A 361 -3.11 31.89 2.76
N PHE A 362 -2.15 31.28 3.45
CA PHE A 362 -2.37 30.50 4.66
C PHE A 362 -1.49 31.02 5.81
N PRO A 363 -2.05 31.60 6.89
CA PRO A 363 -1.26 32.05 8.03
C PRO A 363 -0.37 30.94 8.61
N ILE A 364 0.84 31.28 9.07
CA ILE A 364 1.82 30.32 9.60
C ILE A 364 1.24 29.46 10.73
N GLU A 365 0.45 30.03 11.65
CA GLU A 365 -0.23 29.28 12.72
C GLU A 365 -1.27 28.27 12.21
N TYR A 366 -1.79 28.44 10.99
CA TYR A 366 -2.66 27.47 10.33
C TYR A 366 -1.84 26.37 9.67
N LEU A 367 -0.75 26.71 8.97
CA LEU A 367 0.19 25.72 8.42
C LEU A 367 0.84 24.86 9.52
N LYS A 368 1.13 25.44 10.69
CA LYS A 368 1.55 24.70 11.90
C LYS A 368 0.50 23.69 12.37
N GLN A 369 -0.79 24.02 12.31
CA GLN A 369 -1.87 23.06 12.63
C GLN A 369 -1.92 21.92 11.59
N VAL A 370 -1.71 22.22 10.30
CA VAL A 370 -1.65 21.19 9.25
C VAL A 370 -0.47 20.24 9.51
N VAL A 371 0.71 20.78 9.83
CA VAL A 371 1.90 20.01 10.21
C VAL A 371 1.68 19.12 11.44
N VAL A 372 0.84 19.53 12.40
CA VAL A 372 0.41 18.66 13.51
C VAL A 372 -0.45 17.49 13.01
N ALA A 373 -1.44 17.73 12.16
CA ALA A 373 -2.30 16.66 11.61
C ALA A 373 -1.52 15.68 10.71
N MET A 374 -0.52 16.18 9.96
CA MET A 374 0.42 15.35 9.21
C MET A 374 1.24 14.43 10.13
N ALA A 375 1.76 14.96 11.24
CA ALA A 375 2.52 14.17 12.20
C ALA A 375 1.66 13.08 12.86
N MET A 376 0.39 13.38 13.19
CA MET A 376 -0.57 12.41 13.74
C MET A 376 -0.86 11.25 12.78
N THR A 377 -0.90 11.52 11.48
CA THR A 377 -1.11 10.53 10.41
C THR A 377 0.21 9.96 9.83
N LYS A 378 1.35 10.27 10.46
CA LYS A 378 2.71 9.84 10.06
C LYS A 378 3.10 10.26 8.62
N ILE A 379 2.45 11.27 8.05
CA ILE A 379 2.87 11.98 6.82
C ILE A 379 4.14 12.78 7.15
N ASN A 380 5.18 12.71 6.29
CA ASN A 380 6.53 13.21 6.62
C ASN A 380 7.07 14.31 5.71
N VAL A 381 6.32 14.78 4.71
CA VAL A 381 6.71 15.89 3.82
C VAL A 381 5.57 16.89 3.67
N LEU A 382 5.84 18.16 4.01
CA LEU A 382 5.08 19.31 3.53
C LEU A 382 5.75 19.79 2.24
N HIS A 383 5.09 19.57 1.12
CA HIS A 383 5.52 20.09 -0.18
C HIS A 383 4.88 21.47 -0.33
N TRP A 384 5.68 22.52 -0.10
CA TRP A 384 5.17 23.88 0.03
C TRP A 384 5.32 24.65 -1.28
N HIS A 385 4.22 24.83 -1.99
CA HIS A 385 4.18 25.58 -3.24
C HIS A 385 4.04 27.08 -2.92
N LEU A 386 5.16 27.80 -3.03
CA LEU A 386 5.37 29.12 -2.42
C LEU A 386 4.83 30.30 -3.25
N ALA A 387 4.76 30.19 -4.57
CA ALA A 387 4.36 31.27 -5.48
C ALA A 387 3.92 30.74 -6.86
N ASP A 388 2.97 31.42 -7.48
CA ASP A 388 2.36 31.08 -8.79
C ASP A 388 1.96 32.39 -9.52
N ASP A 389 1.07 32.36 -10.51
CA ASP A 389 0.52 33.55 -11.18
C ASP A 389 -0.29 34.45 -10.25
N ALA A 390 -1.00 33.84 -9.28
CA ALA A 390 -1.93 34.52 -8.38
C ALA A 390 -1.22 35.44 -7.37
N ALA A 391 -0.21 34.95 -6.66
CA ALA A 391 0.60 35.76 -5.74
C ALA A 391 2.05 35.28 -5.58
N PHE A 392 2.88 36.18 -5.08
CA PHE A 392 4.20 35.87 -4.53
C PHE A 392 4.21 36.28 -3.05
N PRO A 393 3.72 35.45 -2.11
CA PRO A 393 3.66 35.78 -0.68
C PRO A 393 5.03 35.74 0.01
N TRP A 394 6.00 34.98 -0.50
CA TRP A 394 7.35 34.91 0.08
C TRP A 394 8.12 36.22 -0.09
N CYS A 395 8.48 36.87 1.02
CA CYS A 395 9.46 37.95 1.02
C CYS A 395 10.88 37.38 1.00
N SER A 396 11.46 37.30 -0.20
CA SER A 396 12.90 37.18 -0.42
C SER A 396 13.61 38.45 0.10
N ASP A 397 14.64 38.29 0.93
CA ASP A 397 15.48 39.40 1.39
C ASP A 397 16.41 39.89 0.26
N ALA A 398 16.73 39.02 -0.70
CA ALA A 398 17.57 39.36 -1.86
C ALA A 398 16.79 40.06 -3.00
N VAL A 399 15.49 39.79 -3.13
CA VAL A 399 14.60 40.36 -4.17
C VAL A 399 13.25 40.76 -3.57
N PRO A 400 13.21 41.76 -2.66
CA PRO A 400 12.01 42.08 -1.89
C PRO A 400 10.87 42.66 -2.73
N GLU A 401 11.14 43.12 -3.96
CA GLU A 401 10.11 43.60 -4.90
C GLU A 401 9.05 42.53 -5.22
N LEU A 402 9.40 41.24 -5.13
CA LEU A 402 8.49 40.13 -5.40
C LEU A 402 7.30 40.17 -4.44
N CYS A 403 7.53 40.08 -3.13
CA CYS A 403 6.41 40.19 -2.17
C CYS A 403 5.82 41.60 -2.12
N GLN A 404 6.66 42.64 -2.18
CA GLN A 404 6.19 44.02 -2.02
C GLN A 404 5.15 44.44 -3.06
N LYS A 405 5.23 43.90 -4.29
CA LYS A 405 4.34 44.25 -5.41
C LYS A 405 3.37 43.13 -5.83
N ALA A 406 3.58 41.89 -5.36
CA ALA A 406 2.84 40.73 -5.88
C ALA A 406 2.27 39.75 -4.82
N SER A 407 2.44 40.01 -3.52
CA SER A 407 1.56 39.38 -2.51
C SER A 407 0.15 39.98 -2.53
N TRP A 408 -0.84 39.28 -1.95
CA TRP A 408 -2.23 39.75 -1.89
C TRP A 408 -2.42 41.06 -1.11
N SER A 409 -1.72 41.22 0.02
CA SER A 409 -1.74 42.43 0.86
C SER A 409 -0.36 42.71 1.48
N MET A 410 -0.27 43.51 2.55
CA MET A 410 0.95 43.63 3.37
C MET A 410 1.04 42.55 4.44
N GLU A 411 -0.12 42.03 4.85
CA GLU A 411 -0.34 41.08 5.92
C GLU A 411 -0.25 39.62 5.43
N GLU A 412 -0.63 39.36 4.18
CA GLU A 412 -0.58 38.04 3.53
C GLU A 412 0.79 37.76 2.91
N ARG A 413 1.81 37.68 3.79
CA ARG A 413 3.23 37.51 3.42
C ARG A 413 3.94 36.51 4.33
N TYR A 414 4.99 35.89 3.82
CA TYR A 414 5.92 35.04 4.58
C TYR A 414 7.31 35.69 4.60
N THR A 415 7.76 36.16 5.77
CA THR A 415 9.13 36.66 5.97
C THR A 415 10.13 35.51 6.14
N ARG A 416 11.43 35.81 6.11
CA ARG A 416 12.49 34.85 6.50
C ARG A 416 12.25 34.20 7.86
N ALA A 417 11.70 34.95 8.83
CA ALA A 417 11.39 34.43 10.15
C ALA A 417 10.25 33.40 10.10
N ASP A 418 9.16 33.73 9.39
CA ASP A 418 8.00 32.86 9.17
C ASP A 418 8.38 31.52 8.53
N LEU A 419 9.19 31.56 7.47
CA LEU A 419 9.69 30.36 6.80
C LEU A 419 10.55 29.50 7.74
N THR A 420 11.46 30.13 8.49
CA THR A 420 12.39 29.44 9.39
C THR A 420 11.65 28.80 10.57
N ASP A 421 10.66 29.49 11.12
CA ASP A 421 9.79 29.02 12.20
C ASP A 421 8.95 27.82 11.77
N LEU A 422 8.31 27.86 10.58
CA LEU A 422 7.56 26.69 10.09
C LEU A 422 8.48 25.49 9.79
N VAL A 423 9.65 25.71 9.18
CA VAL A 423 10.65 24.65 8.91
C VAL A 423 11.10 23.97 10.21
N GLU A 424 11.44 24.75 11.24
CA GLU A 424 11.88 24.22 12.54
C GLU A 424 10.72 23.56 13.31
N PHE A 425 9.52 24.14 13.29
CA PHE A 425 8.32 23.56 13.90
C PHE A 425 7.92 22.21 13.26
N ALA A 426 8.13 22.07 11.95
CA ALA A 426 7.93 20.84 11.20
C ALA A 426 9.01 19.80 11.51
N ARG A 427 10.30 20.21 11.53
CA ARG A 427 11.41 19.35 11.96
C ARG A 427 11.19 18.76 13.36
N GLN A 428 10.70 19.57 14.31
CA GLN A 428 10.30 19.16 15.67
C GLN A 428 9.12 18.17 15.73
N ARG A 429 8.54 17.79 14.59
CA ARG A 429 7.49 16.77 14.42
C ARG A 429 7.88 15.69 13.40
N GLY A 430 9.12 15.71 12.92
CA GLY A 430 9.60 14.81 11.86
C GLY A 430 8.94 15.06 10.51
N VAL A 431 8.44 16.27 10.25
CA VAL A 431 7.91 16.68 8.95
C VAL A 431 9.00 17.49 8.24
N ARG A 432 9.43 17.01 7.08
CA ARG A 432 10.31 17.72 6.15
C ARG A 432 9.51 18.83 5.48
N VAL A 433 10.13 19.96 5.17
CA VAL A 433 9.50 20.99 4.33
C VAL A 433 10.31 21.11 3.04
N VAL A 434 9.69 20.72 1.92
CA VAL A 434 10.28 20.75 0.58
C VAL A 434 9.62 21.91 -0.17
N PRO A 435 10.34 23.01 -0.47
CA PRO A 435 9.76 24.14 -1.18
C PRO A 435 9.67 23.87 -2.68
N GLU A 436 8.63 24.39 -3.32
CA GLU A 436 8.54 24.52 -4.77
C GLU A 436 8.76 25.97 -5.22
N LEU A 437 9.62 26.15 -6.23
CA LEU A 437 9.64 27.32 -7.10
C LEU A 437 9.15 26.89 -8.48
N HIS A 438 7.89 27.17 -8.81
CA HIS A 438 7.36 26.84 -10.12
C HIS A 438 7.94 27.80 -11.17
N ILE A 439 8.67 27.24 -12.13
CA ILE A 439 9.31 27.97 -13.23
C ILE A 439 9.25 27.13 -14.52
N PRO A 440 9.44 27.71 -15.72
CA PRO A 440 9.37 29.14 -16.01
C PRO A 440 7.92 29.65 -16.15
N GLY A 441 6.94 28.76 -16.37
CA GLY A 441 5.50 29.09 -16.29
C GLY A 441 5.03 29.26 -14.85
N HIS A 442 3.77 29.69 -14.67
CA HIS A 442 3.20 30.07 -13.36
C HIS A 442 3.97 31.22 -12.67
N THR A 443 4.43 32.20 -13.45
CA THR A 443 5.31 33.29 -12.99
C THR A 443 4.73 34.70 -13.13
N ALA A 444 3.43 34.88 -13.44
CA ALA A 444 2.84 36.21 -13.58
C ALA A 444 2.95 37.08 -12.30
N ALA A 445 2.99 36.49 -11.09
CA ALA A 445 3.28 37.25 -9.88
C ALA A 445 4.75 37.69 -9.81
N TRP A 446 5.68 36.83 -10.23
CA TRP A 446 7.09 37.16 -10.33
C TRP A 446 7.29 38.36 -11.25
N CYS A 447 6.56 38.41 -12.38
CA CYS A 447 6.57 39.51 -13.33
C CYS A 447 5.99 40.83 -12.80
N ARG A 448 5.05 40.80 -11.83
CA ARG A 448 4.60 42.01 -11.13
C ARG A 448 5.68 42.58 -10.20
N GLY A 449 6.47 41.70 -9.57
CA GLY A 449 7.63 42.08 -8.77
C GLY A 449 8.83 42.59 -9.59
N ARG A 450 9.23 41.77 -10.58
CA ARG A 450 10.42 41.89 -11.43
C ARG A 450 10.05 41.86 -12.92
N PRO A 451 9.35 42.90 -13.44
CA PRO A 451 8.98 42.98 -14.86
C PRO A 451 10.20 43.04 -15.79
N ASP A 452 11.38 43.38 -15.26
CA ASP A 452 12.65 43.34 -15.96
C ASP A 452 13.18 41.91 -16.23
N ALA A 453 12.59 40.87 -15.63
CA ALA A 453 12.92 39.47 -15.88
C ALA A 453 11.88 38.75 -16.77
N CYS A 454 10.84 39.44 -17.24
CA CYS A 454 9.69 38.83 -17.92
C CYS A 454 9.46 39.32 -19.35
N THR A 455 8.55 38.62 -20.05
CA THR A 455 7.99 39.05 -21.33
C THR A 455 7.26 40.38 -21.18
N LYS A 456 7.03 41.08 -22.29
CA LYS A 456 6.27 42.35 -22.29
C LYS A 456 4.78 42.12 -21.95
N SER A 457 4.26 40.90 -22.13
CA SER A 457 2.96 40.49 -21.59
C SER A 457 2.90 40.48 -20.05
N GLY A 458 4.05 40.32 -19.36
CA GLY A 458 4.12 40.20 -17.91
C GLY A 458 3.54 38.89 -17.36
N THR A 459 3.46 37.85 -18.18
CA THR A 459 2.85 36.55 -17.81
C THR A 459 3.86 35.41 -17.63
N ILE A 460 5.08 35.53 -18.16
CA ILE A 460 6.11 34.49 -18.08
C ILE A 460 7.52 35.11 -18.04
N LEU A 461 8.48 34.39 -17.45
CA LEU A 461 9.90 34.73 -17.50
C LEU A 461 10.42 34.82 -18.95
N SER A 462 11.31 35.78 -19.23
CA SER A 462 11.87 35.99 -20.58
C SER A 462 13.30 35.45 -20.72
N PRO A 463 13.65 34.76 -21.81
CA PRO A 463 15.03 34.32 -22.10
C PRO A 463 16.01 35.46 -22.42
N ILE A 464 15.54 36.70 -22.46
CA ILE A 464 16.32 37.88 -22.87
C ILE A 464 17.37 38.24 -21.80
N ASP A 465 18.61 38.41 -22.25
CA ASP A 465 19.79 38.86 -21.49
C ASP A 465 20.14 38.08 -20.20
N GLY A 466 19.57 36.89 -19.98
CA GLY A 466 19.86 36.03 -18.82
C GLY A 466 19.30 36.54 -17.47
N ARG A 467 18.43 37.56 -17.50
CA ARG A 467 17.91 38.21 -16.28
C ARG A 467 17.02 37.30 -15.44
N ALA A 468 16.25 36.43 -16.10
CA ALA A 468 15.41 35.44 -15.43
C ALA A 468 16.24 34.32 -14.78
N GLU A 469 17.28 33.80 -15.44
CA GLU A 469 18.17 32.79 -14.86
C GLU A 469 18.97 33.33 -13.67
N ALA A 470 19.37 34.61 -13.71
CA ALA A 470 20.00 35.28 -12.57
C ALA A 470 19.02 35.44 -11.38
N LEU A 471 17.75 35.77 -11.65
CA LEU A 471 16.69 35.84 -10.63
C LEU A 471 16.45 34.47 -9.98
N ILE A 472 16.27 33.41 -10.79
CA ILE A 472 16.13 32.02 -10.32
C ILE A 472 17.34 31.62 -9.46
N THR A 473 18.56 31.92 -9.92
CA THR A 473 19.80 31.60 -9.19
C THR A 473 19.85 32.27 -7.81
N THR A 474 19.43 33.53 -7.73
CA THR A 474 19.39 34.28 -6.47
C THR A 474 18.39 33.68 -5.49
N LEU A 475 17.19 33.30 -5.96
CA LEU A 475 16.14 32.72 -5.13
C LEU A 475 16.49 31.29 -4.67
N LEU A 476 17.13 30.47 -5.52
CA LEU A 476 17.64 29.14 -5.14
C LEU A 476 18.73 29.22 -4.06
N GLN A 477 19.63 30.21 -4.16
CA GLN A 477 20.65 30.48 -3.12
C GLN A 477 19.99 30.87 -1.80
N GLU A 478 18.96 31.72 -1.84
CA GLU A 478 18.26 32.15 -0.64
C GLU A 478 17.47 31.01 0.02
N ILE A 479 16.78 30.18 -0.77
CA ILE A 479 16.08 28.98 -0.28
C ILE A 479 17.06 28.00 0.37
N ARG A 480 18.26 27.79 -0.17
CA ARG A 480 19.26 26.89 0.47
C ARG A 480 19.72 27.38 1.84
N ALA A 481 19.62 28.67 2.12
CA ALA A 481 19.95 29.24 3.44
C ALA A 481 18.81 29.13 4.47
N ILE A 482 17.59 28.72 4.07
CA ILE A 482 16.40 28.61 4.93
C ILE A 482 15.98 27.14 5.09
N PHE A 483 15.83 26.42 3.97
CA PHE A 483 15.29 25.07 3.94
C PHE A 483 16.42 24.04 4.11
N GLN A 484 16.37 23.31 5.23
CA GLN A 484 17.42 22.36 5.64
C GLN A 484 17.47 21.13 4.73
N ASP A 485 16.31 20.67 4.23
CA ASP A 485 16.15 19.47 3.41
C ASP A 485 17.04 19.51 2.15
N THR A 486 17.36 18.33 1.62
CA THR A 486 18.15 18.21 0.38
C THR A 486 17.29 18.14 -0.88
N MET A 487 15.96 18.07 -0.82
CA MET A 487 15.09 18.16 -2.00
C MET A 487 14.56 19.58 -2.22
N ILE A 488 14.38 19.93 -3.49
CA ILE A 488 13.69 21.17 -3.92
C ILE A 488 12.87 20.86 -5.18
N HIS A 489 11.64 21.37 -5.25
CA HIS A 489 10.80 21.24 -6.45
C HIS A 489 10.99 22.47 -7.35
N LEU A 490 11.17 22.25 -8.65
CA LEU A 490 11.39 23.31 -9.64
C LEU A 490 10.18 23.52 -10.58
N GLY A 491 9.07 22.83 -10.31
CA GLY A 491 7.87 22.87 -11.14
C GLY A 491 8.13 22.35 -12.55
N GLY A 492 8.03 23.26 -13.53
CA GLY A 492 8.25 22.94 -14.94
C GLY A 492 7.09 22.22 -15.63
N SER A 493 5.85 22.44 -15.18
CA SER A 493 4.64 21.98 -15.85
C SER A 493 3.83 23.13 -16.49
N ALA A 494 2.95 22.77 -17.42
CA ALA A 494 1.89 23.61 -18.00
C ALA A 494 2.31 24.91 -18.75
N VAL A 495 3.50 24.94 -19.37
CA VAL A 495 3.96 26.09 -20.16
C VAL A 495 3.35 26.11 -21.57
N ASP A 496 2.50 27.10 -21.89
CA ASP A 496 2.03 27.33 -23.28
C ASP A 496 3.10 28.08 -24.11
N PRO A 497 3.63 27.50 -25.21
CA PRO A 497 4.57 28.16 -26.11
C PRO A 497 4.14 29.54 -26.61
N LYS A 498 2.83 29.83 -26.69
CA LYS A 498 2.29 31.14 -27.10
C LYS A 498 2.77 32.28 -26.20
N MET A 499 3.02 32.03 -24.92
CA MET A 499 3.46 33.07 -23.98
C MET A 499 4.80 33.71 -24.37
N TRP A 500 5.63 33.02 -25.16
CA TRP A 500 6.85 33.57 -25.77
C TRP A 500 6.67 33.91 -27.26
N ASN A 501 5.92 33.12 -28.02
CA ASN A 501 5.75 33.30 -29.47
C ASN A 501 4.87 34.51 -29.83
N ASP A 502 3.88 34.84 -29.01
CA ASP A 502 2.94 35.95 -29.26
C ASP A 502 3.45 37.28 -28.66
N ASP A 503 4.49 37.24 -27.83
CA ASP A 503 5.19 38.42 -27.31
C ASP A 503 6.18 38.97 -28.36
N PRO A 504 5.95 40.15 -28.98
CA PRO A 504 6.70 40.54 -30.17
C PRO A 504 8.19 40.81 -29.92
N VAL A 505 8.58 41.11 -28.67
CA VAL A 505 9.98 41.34 -28.29
C VAL A 505 10.68 40.00 -28.11
N THR A 506 10.05 39.07 -27.42
CA THR A 506 10.59 37.74 -27.13
C THR A 506 10.64 36.88 -28.39
N ALA A 507 9.61 36.91 -29.23
CA ALA A 507 9.61 36.25 -30.54
C ALA A 507 10.71 36.79 -31.47
N SER A 508 10.97 38.10 -31.46
CA SER A 508 12.06 38.70 -32.25
C SER A 508 13.45 38.33 -31.70
N TYR A 509 13.61 38.29 -30.38
CA TYR A 509 14.84 37.77 -29.75
C TYR A 509 15.06 36.29 -30.09
N MET A 510 14.04 35.46 -29.95
CA MET A 510 14.10 34.03 -30.27
C MET A 510 14.45 33.79 -31.74
N SER A 511 13.79 34.48 -32.67
CA SER A 511 14.08 34.39 -34.10
C SER A 511 15.52 34.79 -34.44
N SER A 512 16.04 35.87 -33.85
CA SER A 512 17.42 36.33 -34.07
C SER A 512 18.49 35.43 -33.41
N HIS A 513 18.13 34.68 -32.36
CA HIS A 513 19.01 33.75 -31.66
C HIS A 513 18.77 32.27 -32.00
N GLN A 514 17.93 31.99 -33.01
CA GLN A 514 17.57 30.64 -33.48
C GLN A 514 16.94 29.74 -32.40
N LEU A 515 16.26 30.36 -31.42
CA LEU A 515 15.58 29.69 -30.33
C LEU A 515 14.13 29.36 -30.69
N THR A 516 13.65 28.22 -30.20
CA THR A 516 12.23 27.83 -30.13
C THR A 516 11.73 27.86 -28.69
N ALA A 517 10.41 27.86 -28.48
CA ALA A 517 9.83 27.79 -27.14
C ALA A 517 10.31 26.55 -26.35
N ALA A 518 10.46 25.41 -27.01
CA ALA A 518 11.02 24.19 -26.40
C ALA A 518 12.45 24.41 -25.90
N THR A 519 13.35 24.95 -26.74
CA THR A 519 14.75 25.24 -26.34
C THR A 519 14.87 26.36 -25.29
N VAL A 520 13.86 27.24 -25.18
CA VAL A 520 13.78 28.25 -24.10
C VAL A 520 13.40 27.59 -22.77
N PHE A 521 12.39 26.71 -22.78
CA PHE A 521 12.03 25.90 -21.62
C PHE A 521 13.19 25.00 -21.15
N GLU A 522 13.85 24.32 -22.09
CA GLU A 522 15.06 23.52 -21.90
C GLU A 522 16.19 24.31 -21.22
N ARG A 523 16.52 25.49 -21.76
CA ARG A 523 17.51 26.39 -21.18
C ARG A 523 17.15 26.79 -19.74
N PHE A 524 15.89 27.13 -19.47
CA PHE A 524 15.44 27.51 -18.12
C PHE A 524 15.58 26.36 -17.12
N MET A 525 14.97 25.21 -17.42
CA MET A 525 14.96 24.07 -16.52
C MET A 525 16.36 23.49 -16.32
N SER A 526 17.16 23.35 -17.38
CA SER A 526 18.54 22.87 -17.27
C SER A 526 19.43 23.81 -16.44
N SER A 527 19.25 25.13 -16.58
CA SER A 527 19.94 26.13 -15.76
C SER A 527 19.56 26.04 -14.28
N ALA A 528 18.27 25.90 -13.98
CA ALA A 528 17.77 25.77 -12.61
C ALA A 528 18.20 24.45 -11.95
N ILE A 529 18.08 23.33 -12.67
CA ILE A 529 18.49 21.97 -12.23
C ILE A 529 19.99 21.96 -11.94
N LYS A 530 20.82 22.51 -12.83
CA LYS A 530 22.26 22.66 -12.59
C LYS A 530 22.54 23.50 -11.34
N THR A 531 21.91 24.67 -11.21
CA THR A 531 22.13 25.58 -10.06
C THR A 531 21.74 24.90 -8.73
N ALA A 532 20.64 24.16 -8.71
CA ALA A 532 20.23 23.37 -7.55
C ALA A 532 21.26 22.27 -7.19
N LEU A 533 21.79 21.53 -8.17
CA LEU A 533 22.84 20.51 -7.96
C LEU A 533 24.18 21.12 -7.50
N ASP A 534 24.53 22.31 -8.01
CA ASP A 534 25.69 23.08 -7.55
C ASP A 534 25.51 23.50 -6.07
N LEU A 535 24.31 23.92 -5.68
CA LEU A 535 23.89 24.22 -4.29
C LEU A 535 23.65 22.99 -3.40
N LYS A 536 23.88 21.77 -3.91
CA LYS A 536 23.70 20.48 -3.20
C LYS A 536 22.26 20.16 -2.81
N PHE A 537 21.30 20.70 -3.55
CA PHE A 537 19.96 20.12 -3.64
C PHE A 537 19.94 18.93 -4.61
N ARG A 538 18.93 18.08 -4.44
CA ARG A 538 18.46 17.06 -5.37
C ARG A 538 17.16 17.59 -6.02
N PRO A 539 17.17 18.00 -7.29
CA PRO A 539 16.00 18.56 -7.94
C PRO A 539 14.86 17.56 -8.07
N VAL A 540 13.64 18.06 -7.89
CA VAL A 540 12.39 17.39 -8.23
C VAL A 540 11.68 18.22 -9.29
N VAL A 541 11.11 17.56 -10.30
CA VAL A 541 10.43 18.21 -11.44
C VAL A 541 9.15 17.45 -11.78
N TRP A 542 8.13 18.15 -12.29
CA TRP A 542 6.94 17.48 -12.83
C TRP A 542 7.28 16.64 -14.08
N ASP A 543 6.44 15.66 -14.39
CA ASP A 543 6.62 14.75 -15.53
C ASP A 543 6.72 15.48 -16.88
N ASP A 544 6.03 16.62 -17.06
CA ASP A 544 6.20 17.54 -18.21
C ASP A 544 7.68 17.88 -18.49
N THR A 545 8.46 18.13 -17.44
CA THR A 545 9.89 18.51 -17.55
C THR A 545 10.76 17.33 -17.93
N TRP A 546 10.51 16.16 -17.36
CA TRP A 546 11.27 14.96 -17.73
C TRP A 546 10.94 14.54 -19.17
N GLU A 547 9.68 14.66 -19.61
CA GLU A 547 9.31 14.36 -20.99
C GLU A 547 9.99 15.28 -22.01
N ALA A 548 10.15 16.56 -21.68
CA ALA A 548 10.80 17.54 -22.55
C ALA A 548 12.34 17.45 -22.59
N LEU A 549 12.99 16.86 -21.58
CA LEU A 549 14.45 16.96 -21.36
C LEU A 549 15.19 15.62 -21.26
N LYS A 550 14.50 14.49 -21.43
CA LYS A 550 15.14 13.17 -21.52
C LYS A 550 15.96 13.07 -22.82
N PRO A 551 17.21 12.58 -22.78
CA PRO A 551 17.85 11.87 -21.66
C PRO A 551 18.74 12.73 -20.73
N ASP A 552 18.90 14.03 -21.00
CA ASP A 552 20.02 14.84 -20.48
C ASP A 552 19.94 15.22 -18.98
N LEU A 553 18.82 14.94 -18.30
CA LEU A 553 18.65 15.22 -16.86
C LEU A 553 19.49 14.33 -15.93
N GLY A 554 19.93 13.15 -16.39
CA GLY A 554 20.77 12.24 -15.62
C GLY A 554 20.05 11.54 -14.47
N ALA A 555 19.50 10.35 -14.75
CA ALA A 555 18.63 9.50 -13.91
C ALA A 555 18.82 9.51 -12.36
N LYS A 556 20.06 9.61 -11.85
CA LYS A 556 20.31 9.60 -10.39
C LYS A 556 20.21 11.00 -9.75
N ALA A 557 20.42 12.07 -10.51
CA ALA A 557 20.51 13.43 -10.00
C ALA A 557 19.13 14.06 -9.74
N VAL A 558 18.15 13.78 -10.61
CA VAL A 558 16.80 14.35 -10.57
C VAL A 558 15.77 13.30 -10.11
N ILE A 559 14.71 13.75 -9.44
CA ILE A 559 13.51 12.95 -9.13
C ILE A 559 12.38 13.42 -10.05
N VAL A 560 11.65 12.48 -10.66
CA VAL A 560 10.48 12.77 -11.50
C VAL A 560 9.22 12.65 -10.67
N HIS A 561 8.46 13.74 -10.54
CA HIS A 561 7.18 13.77 -9.85
C HIS A 561 6.06 13.54 -10.85
N HIS A 562 5.46 12.37 -10.80
CA HIS A 562 4.40 11.96 -11.70
C HIS A 562 3.04 12.47 -11.22
N ARG A 563 2.37 13.26 -12.06
CA ARG A 563 1.01 13.80 -11.82
C ARG A 563 -0.02 13.31 -12.84
N SER A 564 0.42 12.85 -14.01
CA SER A 564 -0.47 12.47 -15.12
C SER A 564 -1.52 11.40 -14.72
N PRO A 565 -2.75 11.44 -15.26
CA PRO A 565 -3.73 10.36 -15.08
C PRO A 565 -3.26 9.01 -15.68
N THR A 566 -2.35 9.04 -16.65
CA THR A 566 -1.74 7.83 -17.22
C THR A 566 -0.37 7.61 -16.60
N ALA A 567 -0.20 6.53 -15.84
CA ALA A 567 1.08 6.18 -15.20
C ALA A 567 2.22 5.84 -16.19
N ASP A 568 2.00 6.02 -17.49
CA ASP A 568 2.94 5.67 -18.55
C ASP A 568 4.21 6.53 -18.45
N SER A 569 4.10 7.80 -18.02
CA SER A 569 5.25 8.66 -17.72
C SER A 569 6.02 8.19 -16.48
N GLN A 570 5.33 7.69 -15.44
CA GLN A 570 5.94 7.09 -14.25
C GLN A 570 6.75 5.82 -14.61
N VAL A 571 6.13 4.91 -15.37
CA VAL A 571 6.74 3.64 -15.81
C VAL A 571 7.96 3.91 -16.68
N ALA A 572 7.86 4.86 -17.62
CA ALA A 572 8.96 5.21 -18.51
C ALA A 572 10.12 5.91 -17.76
N ALA A 573 9.84 6.85 -16.84
CA ALA A 573 10.87 7.46 -16.00
C ALA A 573 11.60 6.41 -15.13
N ALA A 574 10.86 5.49 -14.51
CA ALA A 574 11.45 4.39 -13.74
C ALA A 574 12.23 3.38 -14.64
N ALA A 575 11.78 3.13 -15.87
CA ALA A 575 12.51 2.30 -16.85
C ALA A 575 13.85 2.92 -17.25
N GLU A 576 13.89 4.25 -17.42
CA GLU A 576 15.12 5.04 -17.66
C GLU A 576 16.00 5.16 -16.39
N GLY A 577 15.52 4.68 -15.23
CA GLY A 577 16.27 4.61 -13.98
C GLY A 577 16.14 5.82 -13.07
N TYR A 578 15.21 6.74 -13.34
CA TYR A 578 14.92 7.89 -12.47
C TYR A 578 14.22 7.43 -11.19
N ASN A 579 14.51 8.10 -10.07
CA ASN A 579 13.64 7.99 -8.90
C ASN A 579 12.31 8.70 -9.17
N VAL A 580 11.19 8.10 -8.76
CA VAL A 580 9.85 8.62 -9.01
C VAL A 580 9.08 8.92 -7.71
N LEU A 581 8.24 9.95 -7.77
CA LEU A 581 7.19 10.27 -6.80
C LEU A 581 5.82 10.19 -7.46
N PHE A 582 4.81 9.76 -6.71
CA PHE A 582 3.50 9.39 -7.25
C PHE A 582 2.37 10.24 -6.66
N SER A 583 1.75 11.10 -7.49
CA SER A 583 0.64 11.98 -7.10
C SER A 583 -0.43 12.03 -8.21
N PRO A 584 -1.05 10.89 -8.56
CA PRO A 584 -1.88 10.75 -9.76
C PRO A 584 -3.14 11.64 -9.72
N THR A 585 -3.21 12.59 -10.63
CA THR A 585 -4.39 13.44 -10.84
C THR A 585 -5.40 12.69 -11.71
N PRO A 586 -6.71 12.70 -11.41
CA PRO A 586 -7.40 13.49 -10.37
C PRO A 586 -7.61 12.74 -9.04
N LEU A 587 -7.00 11.56 -8.86
CA LEU A 587 -7.31 10.65 -7.76
C LEU A 587 -6.72 11.08 -6.41
N TRP A 588 -5.44 11.47 -6.40
CA TRP A 588 -4.74 11.99 -5.23
C TRP A 588 -4.68 13.52 -5.22
N ASP A 589 -5.30 14.17 -6.21
CA ASP A 589 -5.72 15.56 -6.11
C ASP A 589 -6.85 15.66 -5.07
N LEU A 590 -6.55 16.31 -3.95
CA LEU A 590 -7.47 16.60 -2.86
C LEU A 590 -8.32 17.85 -3.16
N SER A 591 -7.91 18.75 -4.07
CA SER A 591 -8.78 19.83 -4.53
C SER A 591 -9.99 19.29 -5.32
N ASN A 592 -9.85 18.11 -5.94
CA ASN A 592 -10.98 17.35 -6.47
C ASN A 592 -11.87 16.78 -5.36
N PHE A 593 -13.09 17.28 -5.27
CA PHE A 593 -14.10 16.83 -4.30
C PHE A 593 -14.66 15.42 -4.58
N GLU A 594 -14.50 14.88 -5.79
CA GLU A 594 -14.96 13.51 -6.13
C GLU A 594 -14.00 12.40 -5.68
N SER A 595 -12.79 12.76 -5.26
CA SER A 595 -11.76 11.82 -4.79
C SER A 595 -12.02 11.44 -3.33
N ALA A 596 -12.89 10.47 -3.11
CA ALA A 596 -13.20 9.95 -1.77
C ALA A 596 -12.04 9.12 -1.18
N TYR A 597 -11.94 9.05 0.16
CA TYR A 597 -11.00 8.17 0.90
C TYR A 597 -10.97 6.75 0.33
N ALA A 598 -12.15 6.23 0.00
CA ALA A 598 -12.37 4.98 -0.71
C ALA A 598 -11.49 4.81 -1.96
N LYS A 599 -11.57 5.77 -2.89
CA LYS A 599 -10.85 5.77 -4.15
C LYS A 599 -9.35 6.00 -3.96
N MET A 600 -8.96 6.79 -2.95
CA MET A 600 -7.55 7.05 -2.67
C MET A 600 -6.80 5.81 -2.18
N LEU A 601 -7.50 4.82 -1.59
CA LEU A 601 -6.95 3.48 -1.28
C LEU A 601 -6.77 2.58 -2.52
N GLU A 602 -7.29 2.96 -3.69
CA GLU A 602 -7.29 2.13 -4.91
C GLU A 602 -5.95 2.18 -5.68
N ARG A 603 -4.98 2.99 -5.25
CA ARG A 603 -3.66 3.09 -5.90
C ARG A 603 -2.51 3.15 -4.89
N GLN A 604 -1.34 2.68 -5.27
CA GLN A 604 -0.06 2.84 -4.56
C GLN A 604 1.08 3.27 -5.51
N PRO A 605 2.20 3.80 -4.99
CA PRO A 605 3.33 4.27 -5.81
C PRO A 605 4.01 3.21 -6.69
N CYS A 606 3.83 1.91 -6.43
CA CYS A 606 4.42 0.85 -7.25
C CYS A 606 3.46 0.21 -8.25
N ASP A 607 2.18 0.59 -8.32
CA ASP A 607 1.10 -0.21 -8.97
C ASP A 607 1.39 -0.75 -10.37
N ARG A 608 2.07 0.05 -11.20
CA ARG A 608 2.37 -0.28 -12.60
C ARG A 608 3.88 -0.45 -12.85
N LEU A 609 4.67 -0.59 -11.79
CA LEU A 609 6.13 -0.68 -11.81
C LEU A 609 6.59 -2.12 -11.51
N ASP A 610 7.45 -2.69 -12.35
CA ASP A 610 8.10 -3.98 -12.05
C ASP A 610 8.93 -3.91 -10.75
N THR A 611 9.33 -5.07 -10.18
CA THR A 611 10.16 -5.14 -8.95
C THR A 611 11.35 -4.18 -8.93
N LYS A 612 12.07 -4.03 -10.05
CA LYS A 612 13.24 -3.17 -10.18
C LYS A 612 12.83 -1.69 -10.29
N GLN A 613 11.77 -1.39 -11.04
CA GLN A 613 11.19 -0.04 -11.14
C GLN A 613 10.59 0.43 -9.80
N CYS A 614 9.91 -0.45 -9.05
CA CYS A 614 9.36 -0.16 -7.72
C CYS A 614 10.45 0.21 -6.72
N SER A 615 11.67 -0.33 -6.85
CA SER A 615 12.83 0.09 -6.04
C SER A 615 13.26 1.56 -6.25
N LEU A 616 12.76 2.21 -7.32
CA LEU A 616 12.98 3.62 -7.62
C LEU A 616 11.82 4.51 -7.15
N ALA A 617 10.68 3.95 -6.75
CA ALA A 617 9.55 4.70 -6.21
C ALA A 617 9.83 5.11 -4.75
N LEU A 618 10.04 6.41 -4.54
CA LEU A 618 10.35 6.96 -3.21
C LEU A 618 9.09 7.08 -2.32
N GLY A 619 7.92 7.09 -2.94
CA GLY A 619 6.61 7.28 -2.32
C GLY A 619 5.76 8.25 -3.13
N GLY A 620 5.00 9.11 -2.45
CA GLY A 620 4.01 9.98 -3.06
C GLY A 620 3.12 10.68 -2.04
N GLY A 621 2.03 11.31 -2.47
CA GLY A 621 1.14 12.01 -1.55
C GLY A 621 -0.09 12.66 -2.18
N GLY A 622 -0.85 13.36 -1.34
CA GLY A 622 -2.03 14.11 -1.76
C GLY A 622 -1.68 15.55 -2.12
N VAL A 623 -2.19 16.06 -3.23
CA VAL A 623 -1.94 17.44 -3.68
C VAL A 623 -3.15 18.33 -3.48
N VAL A 624 -2.95 19.56 -2.99
CA VAL A 624 -4.00 20.58 -2.86
C VAL A 624 -3.61 21.82 -3.64
N TRP A 625 -4.18 21.96 -4.83
CA TRP A 625 -4.23 23.23 -5.56
C TRP A 625 -5.32 24.12 -4.97
N THR A 626 -5.05 25.43 -4.80
CA THR A 626 -5.87 26.28 -3.93
C THR A 626 -6.75 27.30 -4.66
N GLU A 627 -7.06 27.11 -5.95
CA GLU A 627 -8.03 27.92 -6.70
C GLU A 627 -9.44 27.93 -6.08
N ARG A 628 -9.78 26.91 -5.26
CA ARG A 628 -11.07 26.76 -4.57
C ARG A 628 -10.93 26.36 -3.10
N VAL A 629 -9.72 26.45 -2.55
CA VAL A 629 -9.38 25.97 -1.22
C VAL A 629 -8.66 27.08 -0.45
N ASP A 630 -9.09 27.33 0.79
CA ASP A 630 -8.56 28.41 1.62
C ASP A 630 -8.58 28.00 3.11
N GLY A 631 -8.28 28.95 4.00
CA GLY A 631 -8.32 28.73 5.45
C GLY A 631 -9.68 28.29 6.01
N SER A 632 -10.79 28.45 5.27
CA SER A 632 -12.12 28.03 5.70
C SER A 632 -12.40 26.54 5.47
N ASN A 633 -11.75 25.91 4.48
CA ASN A 633 -12.13 24.55 4.04
C ASN A 633 -10.96 23.54 3.92
N LEU A 634 -9.68 23.96 3.91
CA LEU A 634 -8.52 23.06 3.73
C LEU A 634 -8.56 21.83 4.66
N PHE A 635 -8.82 22.02 5.96
CA PHE A 635 -8.86 20.91 6.92
C PHE A 635 -9.89 19.83 6.59
N SER A 636 -11.12 20.23 6.22
CA SER A 636 -12.19 19.29 5.83
C SER A 636 -11.98 18.64 4.46
N ILE A 637 -11.12 19.25 3.63
CA ILE A 637 -10.75 18.75 2.32
C ILE A 637 -9.63 17.71 2.44
N VAL A 638 -8.58 17.99 3.22
CA VAL A 638 -7.43 17.09 3.39
C VAL A 638 -7.75 15.90 4.30
N TRP A 639 -8.48 16.12 5.40
CA TRP A 639 -8.69 15.11 6.44
C TRP A 639 -10.15 14.62 6.48
N SER A 640 -10.43 13.32 6.57
CA SER A 640 -9.50 12.19 6.73
C SER A 640 -8.83 11.68 5.46
N ARG A 641 -9.15 12.23 4.28
CA ARG A 641 -8.81 11.68 2.95
C ARG A 641 -7.33 11.32 2.75
N LEU A 642 -6.40 12.21 3.11
CA LEU A 642 -4.96 11.94 3.02
C LEU A 642 -4.52 10.72 3.85
N GLY A 643 -5.27 10.36 4.89
CA GLY A 643 -5.04 9.15 5.69
C GLY A 643 -5.07 7.86 4.87
N ALA A 644 -5.82 7.80 3.76
CA ALA A 644 -5.86 6.64 2.88
C ALA A 644 -4.46 6.27 2.35
N ILE A 645 -3.65 7.28 2.00
CA ILE A 645 -2.28 7.11 1.48
C ILE A 645 -1.34 6.55 2.56
N SER A 646 -1.71 6.67 3.84
CA SER A 646 -0.86 6.29 4.97
C SER A 646 -1.13 4.87 5.53
N GLU A 647 -2.26 4.23 5.24
CA GLU A 647 -2.77 3.07 6.01
C GLU A 647 -2.57 1.65 5.41
N ARG A 648 -2.35 1.53 4.09
CA ARG A 648 -2.72 0.32 3.32
C ARG A 648 -2.08 -1.01 3.77
N LEU A 649 -2.93 -2.04 3.90
CA LEU A 649 -2.60 -3.45 4.13
C LEU A 649 -3.27 -4.34 3.06
N CYS A 650 -2.69 -5.51 2.76
CA CYS A 650 -3.23 -6.48 1.79
C CYS A 650 -3.46 -7.88 2.40
N PRO A 651 -4.72 -8.32 2.65
CA PRO A 651 -5.05 -9.66 3.12
C PRO A 651 -5.13 -10.74 2.02
N ILE A 652 -4.26 -10.67 1.00
CA ILE A 652 -4.19 -11.65 -0.09
C ILE A 652 -2.94 -12.53 0.06
N VAL A 653 -3.14 -13.85 0.04
CA VAL A 653 -2.09 -14.87 0.12
C VAL A 653 -2.12 -15.71 -1.15
N LEU A 654 -0.98 -15.82 -1.82
CA LEU A 654 -0.79 -16.73 -2.95
C LEU A 654 -0.86 -18.18 -2.45
N ALA A 655 -1.58 -19.05 -3.16
CA ALA A 655 -1.56 -20.47 -2.87
C ALA A 655 -0.29 -21.13 -3.42
N GLY A 656 0.34 -22.01 -2.64
CA GLY A 656 1.52 -22.79 -3.01
C GLY A 656 1.27 -23.90 -4.04
N MET A 657 0.54 -23.61 -5.11
CA MET A 657 0.21 -24.56 -6.17
C MET A 657 1.47 -25.10 -6.85
N ALA A 658 1.66 -26.42 -6.80
CA ALA A 658 2.81 -27.11 -7.37
C ALA A 658 3.04 -26.73 -8.85
N LYS A 659 4.29 -26.40 -9.21
CA LYS A 659 4.74 -25.85 -10.50
C LYS A 659 4.22 -24.44 -10.85
N VAL A 660 2.96 -24.11 -10.53
CA VAL A 660 2.36 -22.79 -10.78
C VAL A 660 3.05 -21.71 -9.93
N SER A 661 3.11 -21.90 -8.61
CA SER A 661 3.80 -20.98 -7.70
C SER A 661 5.30 -21.29 -7.66
N ASN A 662 6.03 -20.61 -8.55
CA ASN A 662 7.49 -20.55 -8.64
C ASN A 662 8.05 -19.38 -7.80
N ALA A 663 9.38 -19.21 -7.78
CA ALA A 663 10.02 -18.10 -7.08
C ALA A 663 9.54 -16.71 -7.56
N LYS A 664 9.33 -16.52 -8.88
CA LYS A 664 8.94 -15.23 -9.48
C LYS A 664 7.52 -14.79 -9.08
N LEU A 665 6.53 -15.66 -9.21
CA LEU A 665 5.15 -15.38 -8.83
C LEU A 665 5.02 -15.16 -7.32
N CYS A 666 5.79 -15.91 -6.52
CA CYS A 666 5.90 -15.69 -5.07
C CYS A 666 6.47 -14.30 -4.76
N ALA A 667 7.54 -13.89 -5.45
CA ALA A 667 8.13 -12.57 -5.29
C ALA A 667 7.17 -11.44 -5.71
N ALA A 668 6.53 -11.56 -6.88
CA ALA A 668 5.62 -10.56 -7.42
C ALA A 668 4.40 -10.30 -6.51
N VAL A 669 3.73 -11.35 -6.00
CA VAL A 669 2.62 -11.18 -5.05
C VAL A 669 3.08 -10.57 -3.72
N THR A 670 4.32 -10.82 -3.31
CA THR A 670 4.89 -10.21 -2.08
C THR A 670 5.25 -8.75 -2.27
N ASN A 671 5.80 -8.38 -3.44
CA ASN A 671 6.12 -7.00 -3.78
C ASN A 671 4.85 -6.15 -3.98
N ALA A 672 3.75 -6.75 -4.47
CA ALA A 672 2.41 -6.17 -4.47
C ALA A 672 1.74 -6.11 -3.07
N GLY A 673 2.50 -6.35 -1.99
CA GLY A 673 2.06 -6.20 -0.60
C GLY A 673 1.28 -7.39 -0.01
N GLY A 674 0.98 -8.42 -0.82
CA GLY A 674 0.41 -9.68 -0.35
C GLY A 674 1.46 -10.60 0.29
N LEU A 675 1.08 -11.87 0.51
CA LEU A 675 2.01 -12.91 0.95
C LEU A 675 2.20 -13.97 -0.13
N GLY A 676 3.36 -13.99 -0.76
CA GLY A 676 3.77 -15.05 -1.67
C GLY A 676 4.03 -16.37 -0.93
N VAL A 677 3.63 -17.50 -1.51
CA VAL A 677 3.91 -18.85 -0.98
C VAL A 677 4.29 -19.78 -2.14
N ILE A 678 5.50 -20.35 -2.12
CA ILE A 678 5.95 -21.30 -3.17
C ILE A 678 5.41 -22.71 -2.98
N GLY A 679 5.13 -23.38 -4.11
CA GLY A 679 4.79 -24.81 -4.13
C GLY A 679 6.02 -25.70 -4.06
N GLY A 680 6.34 -26.20 -2.86
CA GLY A 680 7.47 -27.13 -2.62
C GLY A 680 7.19 -28.59 -3.00
N ALA A 681 5.96 -28.92 -3.40
CA ALA A 681 5.55 -30.29 -3.71
C ALA A 681 6.43 -30.96 -4.80
N MET A 682 6.99 -32.12 -4.47
CA MET A 682 7.92 -32.93 -5.30
C MET A 682 9.32 -32.31 -5.56
N LYS A 683 9.64 -31.15 -4.98
CA LYS A 683 10.99 -30.57 -5.06
C LYS A 683 11.97 -31.29 -4.15
N THR A 684 13.26 -31.26 -4.48
CA THR A 684 14.34 -31.71 -3.59
C THR A 684 14.69 -30.61 -2.55
N PRO A 685 15.37 -30.96 -1.45
CA PRO A 685 15.92 -29.98 -0.51
C PRO A 685 16.76 -28.87 -1.19
N ASP A 686 17.59 -29.23 -2.17
CA ASP A 686 18.44 -28.27 -2.90
C ASP A 686 17.65 -27.38 -3.86
N GLN A 687 16.62 -27.91 -4.53
CA GLN A 687 15.71 -27.09 -5.34
C GLN A 687 14.99 -26.07 -4.46
N LEU A 688 14.50 -26.50 -3.28
CA LEU A 688 13.85 -25.59 -2.34
C LEU A 688 14.82 -24.52 -1.79
N ARG A 689 16.09 -24.87 -1.52
CA ARG A 689 17.14 -23.89 -1.18
C ARG A 689 17.32 -22.85 -2.30
N GLN A 690 17.34 -23.30 -3.56
CA GLN A 690 17.46 -22.42 -4.72
C GLN A 690 16.23 -21.50 -4.87
N ASP A 691 15.01 -22.03 -4.83
CA ASP A 691 13.78 -21.21 -4.90
C ASP A 691 13.77 -20.13 -3.81
N ILE A 692 14.17 -20.47 -2.58
CA ILE A 692 14.22 -19.53 -1.45
C ILE A 692 15.29 -18.45 -1.67
N ALA A 693 16.44 -18.81 -2.25
CA ALA A 693 17.48 -17.83 -2.60
C ALA A 693 17.03 -16.90 -3.74
N GLU A 694 16.32 -17.42 -4.74
CA GLU A 694 15.74 -16.64 -5.84
C GLU A 694 14.67 -15.66 -5.32
N ILE A 695 13.73 -16.11 -4.47
CA ILE A 695 12.76 -15.22 -3.82
C ILE A 695 13.47 -14.10 -3.06
N LYS A 696 14.42 -14.43 -2.17
CA LYS A 696 15.14 -13.44 -1.34
C LYS A 696 16.01 -12.48 -2.16
N ALA A 697 16.38 -12.81 -3.38
CA ALA A 697 17.06 -11.90 -4.30
C ALA A 697 16.10 -10.88 -4.92
N GLU A 698 14.85 -11.29 -5.21
CA GLU A 698 13.80 -10.44 -5.81
C GLU A 698 13.06 -9.56 -4.78
N ILE A 699 12.83 -10.06 -3.55
CA ILE A 699 12.08 -9.33 -2.49
C ILE A 699 12.95 -8.78 -1.35
N GLY A 700 14.24 -9.12 -1.33
CA GLY A 700 15.14 -8.86 -0.20
C GLY A 700 14.97 -9.86 0.95
N SER A 701 16.00 -9.98 1.80
CA SER A 701 16.07 -11.03 2.83
C SER A 701 15.11 -10.88 4.01
N SER A 702 14.41 -9.74 4.13
CA SER A 702 13.54 -9.39 5.26
C SER A 702 12.03 -9.37 4.94
N GLN A 703 11.64 -9.50 3.67
CA GLN A 703 10.22 -9.53 3.30
C GLN A 703 9.60 -10.94 3.51
N PRO A 704 8.31 -11.02 3.86
CA PRO A 704 7.67 -12.27 4.25
C PRO A 704 7.28 -13.11 3.02
N PHE A 705 7.72 -14.37 2.98
CA PHE A 705 7.28 -15.37 2.01
C PHE A 705 6.93 -16.69 2.73
N GLY A 706 6.23 -17.60 2.07
CA GLY A 706 5.87 -18.91 2.61
C GLY A 706 6.29 -20.11 1.75
N VAL A 707 6.17 -21.31 2.32
CA VAL A 707 6.46 -22.59 1.63
C VAL A 707 5.37 -23.63 1.89
N ASP A 708 4.84 -24.23 0.83
CA ASP A 708 3.78 -25.25 0.84
C ASP A 708 4.32 -26.67 0.59
N LEU A 709 3.88 -27.64 1.39
CA LEU A 709 4.15 -29.07 1.20
C LEU A 709 2.91 -29.96 1.37
N LEU A 710 2.88 -31.04 0.58
CA LEU A 710 1.89 -32.12 0.68
C LEU A 710 2.36 -33.16 1.72
N LEU A 711 1.83 -33.13 2.95
CA LEU A 711 2.22 -34.03 4.05
C LEU A 711 1.11 -35.05 4.45
N PRO A 712 0.65 -35.93 3.53
CA PRO A 712 -0.44 -36.85 3.84
C PRO A 712 -0.03 -37.85 4.92
N LYS A 713 -0.90 -38.11 5.91
CA LYS A 713 -0.71 -39.21 6.87
C LYS A 713 -0.35 -40.52 6.13
N VAL A 714 0.80 -41.09 6.47
CA VAL A 714 1.26 -42.42 6.05
C VAL A 714 1.18 -43.40 7.23
N GLY A 715 1.38 -44.70 6.96
CA GLY A 715 1.32 -45.74 7.98
C GLY A 715 -0.10 -46.11 8.44
N GLU A 716 -0.28 -46.42 9.71
CA GLU A 716 -1.51 -47.01 10.23
C GLU A 716 -2.73 -46.07 10.12
N GLY A 717 -3.86 -46.62 9.66
CA GLY A 717 -5.10 -45.86 9.43
C GLY A 717 -5.02 -44.83 8.30
N ALA A 718 -3.95 -44.84 7.49
CA ALA A 718 -3.85 -44.04 6.26
C ALA A 718 -4.65 -44.66 5.11
N ARG A 719 -4.97 -43.85 4.08
CA ARG A 719 -5.38 -44.40 2.78
C ARG A 719 -4.20 -45.18 2.21
N LYS A 720 -4.44 -46.39 1.69
CA LYS A 720 -3.40 -47.25 1.08
C LYS A 720 -2.66 -46.61 -0.11
N THR A 721 -3.26 -45.59 -0.72
CA THR A 721 -2.69 -44.78 -1.80
C THR A 721 -1.80 -43.63 -1.33
N ASN A 722 -1.75 -43.32 -0.03
CA ASN A 722 -0.85 -42.30 0.51
C ASN A 722 0.60 -42.79 0.45
N TYR A 723 1.49 -41.89 0.06
CA TYR A 723 2.94 -42.03 0.17
C TYR A 723 3.52 -40.69 0.61
N ASP A 724 4.74 -40.71 1.12
CA ASP A 724 5.46 -39.50 1.49
C ASP A 724 5.99 -38.78 0.23
N TYR A 725 5.50 -37.57 -0.02
CA TYR A 725 5.91 -36.73 -1.15
C TYR A 725 7.34 -36.20 -1.00
N THR A 726 7.88 -36.15 0.21
CA THR A 726 9.29 -35.76 0.49
C THR A 726 10.27 -36.91 0.35
N LYS A 727 9.80 -38.16 0.22
CA LYS A 727 10.62 -39.39 0.09
C LYS A 727 11.62 -39.58 1.25
N GLY A 728 11.26 -39.17 2.45
CA GLY A 728 12.09 -39.19 3.66
C GLY A 728 12.78 -37.86 3.98
N ALA A 729 12.77 -36.88 3.07
CA ALA A 729 13.51 -35.63 3.22
C ALA A 729 12.83 -34.58 4.13
N LEU A 730 11.64 -34.85 4.70
CA LEU A 730 10.90 -33.88 5.54
C LEU A 730 11.75 -33.29 6.68
N GLY A 731 12.64 -34.09 7.30
CA GLY A 731 13.55 -33.58 8.34
C GLY A 731 14.49 -32.48 7.82
N GLU A 732 15.19 -32.75 6.72
CA GLU A 732 16.11 -31.79 6.07
C GLU A 732 15.36 -30.57 5.53
N ILE A 733 14.14 -30.77 5.02
CA ILE A 733 13.28 -29.67 4.57
C ILE A 733 12.89 -28.78 5.75
N VAL A 734 12.48 -29.34 6.89
CA VAL A 734 12.22 -28.55 8.11
C VAL A 734 13.50 -27.83 8.58
N ASP A 735 14.68 -28.46 8.51
CA ASP A 735 15.96 -27.80 8.82
C ASP A 735 16.26 -26.61 7.89
N ILE A 736 15.97 -26.72 6.58
CA ILE A 736 16.04 -25.59 5.64
C ILE A 736 15.09 -24.47 6.08
N LEU A 737 13.82 -24.78 6.35
CA LEU A 737 12.84 -23.76 6.74
C LEU A 737 13.21 -23.09 8.07
N CYS A 738 13.77 -23.84 9.03
CA CYS A 738 14.23 -23.28 10.30
C CYS A 738 15.45 -22.35 10.14
N LYS A 739 16.36 -22.67 9.20
CA LYS A 739 17.50 -21.81 8.84
C LYS A 739 17.07 -20.57 8.05
N GLU A 740 16.20 -20.76 7.06
CA GLU A 740 15.83 -19.72 6.09
C GLU A 740 14.68 -18.81 6.55
N LYS A 741 13.90 -19.23 7.56
CA LYS A 741 12.82 -18.45 8.18
C LYS A 741 11.84 -17.81 7.19
N PRO A 742 11.08 -18.62 6.40
CA PRO A 742 9.85 -18.12 5.79
C PRO A 742 8.91 -17.61 6.89
N ALA A 743 8.04 -16.66 6.56
CA ALA A 743 7.01 -16.21 7.48
C ALA A 743 5.99 -17.32 7.79
N MET A 744 5.72 -18.21 6.84
CA MET A 744 4.73 -19.28 6.98
C MET A 744 5.13 -20.59 6.27
N PHE A 745 5.04 -21.69 7.00
CA PHE A 745 5.02 -23.05 6.45
C PHE A 745 3.57 -23.53 6.29
N VAL A 746 3.24 -24.26 5.22
CA VAL A 746 1.89 -24.74 4.93
C VAL A 746 1.86 -26.25 4.70
N SER A 747 1.04 -26.95 5.50
CA SER A 747 0.67 -28.35 5.28
C SER A 747 -0.62 -28.42 4.44
N ALA A 748 -0.47 -28.64 3.13
CA ALA A 748 -1.57 -28.57 2.18
C ALA A 748 -2.45 -29.83 2.10
N VAL A 749 -1.92 -30.99 2.51
CA VAL A 749 -2.67 -32.26 2.50
C VAL A 749 -2.40 -33.05 3.77
N GLY A 750 -3.27 -32.91 4.76
CA GLY A 750 -3.16 -33.61 6.04
C GLY A 750 -2.44 -32.79 7.10
N VAL A 751 -2.60 -33.23 8.35
CA VAL A 751 -2.05 -32.57 9.55
C VAL A 751 -0.53 -32.81 9.62
N PRO A 752 0.30 -31.76 9.82
CA PRO A 752 1.74 -31.92 9.94
C PRO A 752 2.13 -32.70 11.22
N PRO A 753 3.28 -33.39 11.24
CA PRO A 753 3.78 -34.03 12.46
C PRO A 753 4.07 -32.99 13.56
N ALA A 754 3.68 -33.26 14.81
CA ALA A 754 3.88 -32.33 15.93
C ALA A 754 5.35 -31.87 16.08
N TRP A 755 6.32 -32.78 15.96
CA TRP A 755 7.76 -32.45 16.00
C TRP A 755 8.18 -31.41 14.94
N ALA A 756 7.50 -31.36 13.80
CA ALA A 756 7.78 -30.38 12.75
C ALA A 756 7.16 -29.02 13.11
N VAL A 757 5.97 -29.00 13.73
CA VAL A 757 5.35 -27.77 14.24
C VAL A 757 6.19 -27.17 15.36
N GLU A 758 6.55 -27.97 16.36
CA GLU A 758 7.42 -27.60 17.48
C GLU A 758 8.73 -26.96 16.99
N LYS A 759 9.42 -27.62 16.06
CA LYS A 759 10.71 -27.16 15.52
C LYS A 759 10.60 -25.91 14.64
N LEU A 760 9.51 -25.76 13.88
CA LEU A 760 9.22 -24.55 13.11
C LEU A 760 8.86 -23.36 14.04
N HIS A 761 8.12 -23.62 15.12
CA HIS A 761 7.82 -22.64 16.16
C HIS A 761 9.08 -22.17 16.89
N GLU A 762 10.01 -23.07 17.24
CA GLU A 762 11.33 -22.71 17.79
C GLU A 762 12.14 -21.79 16.85
N ALA A 763 11.99 -21.95 15.52
CA ALA A 763 12.61 -21.09 14.52
C ALA A 763 11.85 -19.79 14.24
N GLY A 764 10.59 -19.69 14.69
CA GLY A 764 9.72 -18.53 14.52
C GLY A 764 8.77 -18.55 13.32
N VAL A 765 8.59 -19.70 12.67
CA VAL A 765 7.81 -19.87 11.44
C VAL A 765 6.35 -20.24 11.79
N LEU A 766 5.37 -19.48 11.28
CA LEU A 766 3.94 -19.80 11.42
C LEU A 766 3.62 -21.11 10.70
N VAL A 767 2.77 -21.97 11.29
CA VAL A 767 2.34 -23.22 10.66
C VAL A 767 0.87 -23.14 10.28
N ALA A 768 0.61 -23.13 8.98
CA ALA A 768 -0.73 -23.24 8.40
C ALA A 768 -1.08 -24.67 8.01
N ASN A 769 -2.36 -25.01 8.06
CA ASN A 769 -2.88 -26.30 7.61
C ASN A 769 -4.16 -26.15 6.79
N MET A 770 -4.24 -26.83 5.64
CA MET A 770 -5.44 -26.81 4.80
C MET A 770 -6.56 -27.74 5.32
N VAL A 771 -7.77 -27.21 5.36
CA VAL A 771 -8.98 -27.78 5.97
C VAL A 771 -10.12 -27.76 4.96
N GLY A 772 -10.45 -28.92 4.38
CA GLY A 772 -11.60 -29.09 3.48
C GLY A 772 -12.92 -29.53 4.14
N HIS A 773 -12.99 -29.59 5.48
CA HIS A 773 -14.16 -30.02 6.25
C HIS A 773 -13.92 -29.70 7.75
N PRO A 774 -14.91 -29.21 8.53
CA PRO A 774 -14.67 -28.77 9.92
C PRO A 774 -14.07 -29.82 10.87
N LYS A 775 -14.27 -31.11 10.62
CA LYS A 775 -13.65 -32.20 11.40
C LYS A 775 -12.13 -32.23 11.31
N HIS A 776 -11.54 -31.63 10.28
CA HIS A 776 -10.08 -31.54 10.13
C HIS A 776 -9.47 -30.43 10.99
N CYS A 777 -10.26 -29.42 11.40
CA CYS A 777 -9.79 -28.36 12.30
C CYS A 777 -9.20 -28.95 13.59
N LYS A 778 -9.92 -29.90 14.22
CA LYS A 778 -9.52 -30.51 15.48
C LYS A 778 -8.06 -31.01 15.45
N GLY A 779 -7.70 -31.83 14.47
CA GLY A 779 -6.35 -32.40 14.41
C GLY A 779 -5.25 -31.37 14.11
N ALA A 780 -5.56 -30.34 13.31
CA ALA A 780 -4.63 -29.23 13.06
C ALA A 780 -4.41 -28.35 14.29
N LEU A 781 -5.48 -28.09 15.05
CA LEU A 781 -5.42 -27.33 16.31
C LEU A 781 -4.72 -28.15 17.42
N GLU A 782 -4.92 -29.46 17.48
CA GLU A 782 -4.26 -30.37 18.44
C GLU A 782 -2.74 -30.47 18.25
N VAL A 783 -2.20 -30.27 17.04
CA VAL A 783 -0.75 -30.18 16.80
C VAL A 783 -0.21 -28.74 16.85
N GLY A 784 -1.06 -27.74 17.08
CA GLY A 784 -0.63 -26.35 17.26
C GLY A 784 -0.54 -25.49 16.00
N CYS A 785 -1.25 -25.80 14.92
CA CYS A 785 -1.27 -24.94 13.72
C CYS A 785 -1.85 -23.54 14.03
N ASP A 786 -1.15 -22.49 13.59
CA ASP A 786 -1.48 -21.08 13.85
C ASP A 786 -2.50 -20.50 12.86
N VAL A 787 -2.66 -21.14 11.69
CA VAL A 787 -3.58 -20.74 10.61
C VAL A 787 -4.31 -21.96 10.04
N LEU A 788 -5.62 -21.86 9.84
CA LEU A 788 -6.41 -22.84 9.09
C LEU A 788 -6.81 -22.25 7.73
N ILE A 789 -6.46 -22.95 6.64
CA ILE A 789 -6.87 -22.55 5.29
C ILE A 789 -8.15 -23.32 4.94
N ALA A 790 -9.29 -22.64 4.98
CA ALA A 790 -10.62 -23.20 4.74
C ALA A 790 -10.88 -23.39 3.24
N GLN A 791 -10.48 -24.55 2.70
CA GLN A 791 -10.50 -24.90 1.27
C GLN A 791 -11.83 -25.56 0.86
N GLY A 792 -12.73 -24.78 0.28
CA GLY A 792 -13.99 -25.27 -0.28
C GLY A 792 -13.81 -26.09 -1.56
N SER A 793 -14.80 -26.93 -1.85
CA SER A 793 -14.88 -27.87 -2.98
C SER A 793 -14.65 -27.25 -4.38
N GLU A 794 -14.79 -25.93 -4.48
CA GLU A 794 -14.59 -25.09 -5.65
C GLU A 794 -13.11 -24.82 -5.94
N ALA A 795 -12.20 -25.10 -5.01
CA ALA A 795 -10.76 -24.92 -5.17
C ALA A 795 -10.12 -25.89 -6.18
N GLY A 796 -9.01 -25.46 -6.79
CA GLY A 796 -8.16 -26.30 -7.64
C GLY A 796 -7.14 -27.11 -6.85
N GLY A 797 -6.70 -28.24 -7.41
CA GLY A 797 -5.83 -29.18 -6.68
C GLY A 797 -6.62 -29.93 -5.59
N HIS A 798 -5.94 -30.40 -4.55
CA HIS A 798 -6.58 -31.20 -3.47
C HIS A 798 -7.65 -30.39 -2.74
N THR A 799 -8.88 -30.92 -2.70
CA THR A 799 -10.02 -30.17 -2.13
C THR A 799 -11.06 -31.09 -1.45
N GLY A 800 -11.92 -30.50 -0.63
CA GLY A 800 -13.02 -31.15 0.05
C GLY A 800 -14.29 -31.29 -0.79
N ASP A 801 -15.40 -31.49 -0.07
CA ASP A 801 -16.75 -31.70 -0.61
C ASP A 801 -17.78 -30.67 -0.14
N ILE A 802 -17.41 -29.77 0.77
CA ILE A 802 -18.25 -28.67 1.25
C ILE A 802 -17.94 -27.39 0.47
N ALA A 803 -18.97 -26.63 0.07
CA ALA A 803 -18.84 -25.34 -0.60
C ALA A 803 -18.16 -24.27 0.28
N THR A 804 -17.46 -23.32 -0.34
CA THR A 804 -16.60 -22.33 0.34
C THR A 804 -17.40 -21.48 1.33
N SER A 805 -18.53 -20.93 0.90
CA SER A 805 -19.42 -20.11 1.74
C SER A 805 -20.03 -20.86 2.94
N VAL A 806 -20.13 -22.19 2.86
CA VAL A 806 -20.62 -23.06 3.93
C VAL A 806 -19.49 -23.50 4.85
N LEU A 807 -18.28 -23.73 4.30
CA LEU A 807 -17.11 -24.21 5.02
C LEU A 807 -16.45 -23.14 5.87
N VAL A 808 -16.19 -21.95 5.29
CA VAL A 808 -15.42 -20.87 5.93
C VAL A 808 -15.94 -20.51 7.33
N PRO A 809 -17.23 -20.15 7.54
CA PRO A 809 -17.71 -19.77 8.88
C PRO A 809 -17.58 -20.90 9.91
N GLN A 810 -17.77 -22.17 9.51
CA GLN A 810 -17.58 -23.31 10.42
C GLN A 810 -16.11 -23.55 10.80
N VAL A 811 -15.15 -23.13 9.95
CA VAL A 811 -13.72 -23.15 10.27
C VAL A 811 -13.34 -21.97 11.16
N VAL A 812 -13.91 -20.78 10.91
CA VAL A 812 -13.77 -19.59 11.78
C VAL A 812 -14.28 -19.88 13.19
N ASP A 813 -15.49 -20.45 13.32
CA ASP A 813 -16.06 -20.88 14.60
C ASP A 813 -15.19 -21.88 15.36
N ALA A 814 -14.43 -22.72 14.66
CA ALA A 814 -13.50 -23.66 15.28
C ALA A 814 -12.18 -22.99 15.69
N ALA A 815 -11.65 -22.11 14.83
CA ALA A 815 -10.37 -21.43 15.02
C ALA A 815 -10.42 -20.36 16.13
N GLN A 816 -11.50 -19.59 16.23
CA GLN A 816 -11.69 -18.58 17.29
C GLN A 816 -11.64 -19.17 18.71
N LYS A 817 -11.92 -20.47 18.86
CA LYS A 817 -11.92 -21.20 20.15
C LYS A 817 -10.54 -21.76 20.53
N ALA A 818 -9.54 -21.62 19.67
CA ALA A 818 -8.19 -22.15 19.86
C ALA A 818 -7.14 -21.04 19.77
N ILE A 819 -6.07 -21.18 20.55
CA ILE A 819 -4.97 -20.21 20.61
C ILE A 819 -3.74 -20.81 19.91
N SER A 820 -3.14 -20.03 19.02
CA SER A 820 -1.87 -20.33 18.34
C SER A 820 -0.74 -20.41 19.39
N PRO A 821 0.00 -21.54 19.49
CA PRO A 821 1.12 -21.66 20.43
C PRO A 821 2.25 -20.66 20.17
N LEU A 822 2.52 -20.33 18.90
CA LEU A 822 3.59 -19.40 18.53
C LEU A 822 3.23 -17.92 18.77
N THR A 823 1.97 -17.54 18.57
CA THR A 823 1.56 -16.11 18.60
C THR A 823 0.81 -15.70 19.86
N GLY A 824 0.24 -16.65 20.62
CA GLY A 824 -0.63 -16.37 21.77
C GLY A 824 -2.00 -15.75 21.41
N LYS A 825 -2.31 -15.60 20.11
CA LYS A 825 -3.58 -15.06 19.59
C LYS A 825 -4.53 -16.19 19.16
N PRO A 826 -5.84 -15.92 18.96
CA PRO A 826 -6.74 -16.88 18.31
C PRO A 826 -6.21 -17.33 16.94
N VAL A 827 -6.36 -18.61 16.62
CA VAL A 827 -5.92 -19.19 15.34
C VAL A 827 -6.61 -18.48 14.18
N GLN A 828 -5.82 -18.11 13.16
CA GLN A 828 -6.31 -17.32 12.03
C GLN A 828 -6.92 -18.20 10.94
N VAL A 829 -7.75 -17.64 10.07
CA VAL A 829 -8.40 -18.39 8.98
C VAL A 829 -8.21 -17.69 7.65
N LEU A 830 -7.75 -18.41 6.63
CA LEU A 830 -7.74 -17.95 5.24
C LEU A 830 -8.82 -18.69 4.46
N ALA A 831 -9.66 -17.97 3.73
CA ALA A 831 -10.68 -18.59 2.87
C ALA A 831 -10.08 -19.03 1.53
N ALA A 832 -10.44 -20.22 1.05
CA ALA A 832 -9.94 -20.75 -0.22
C ALA A 832 -11.03 -21.51 -0.99
N GLY A 833 -10.94 -21.47 -2.32
CA GLY A 833 -11.95 -22.03 -3.23
C GLY A 833 -12.91 -20.97 -3.75
N GLY A 834 -13.24 -21.05 -5.04
CA GLY A 834 -14.17 -20.13 -5.72
C GLY A 834 -13.71 -18.67 -5.87
N ILE A 835 -12.73 -18.21 -5.07
CA ILE A 835 -12.20 -16.85 -5.06
C ILE A 835 -11.23 -16.63 -6.23
N TYR A 836 -11.49 -15.58 -7.01
CA TYR A 836 -10.61 -15.12 -8.11
C TYR A 836 -10.61 -13.59 -8.30
N ASP A 837 -11.38 -12.85 -7.51
CA ASP A 837 -11.64 -11.42 -7.66
C ASP A 837 -11.94 -10.75 -6.29
N GLY A 838 -12.18 -9.43 -6.29
CA GLY A 838 -12.51 -8.71 -5.06
C GLY A 838 -13.90 -9.03 -4.49
N ARG A 839 -14.82 -9.61 -5.28
CA ARG A 839 -16.11 -10.14 -4.79
C ARG A 839 -15.88 -11.33 -3.86
N GLY A 840 -14.98 -12.23 -4.24
CA GLY A 840 -14.53 -13.35 -3.40
C GLY A 840 -13.79 -12.92 -2.13
N LEU A 841 -12.96 -11.88 -2.22
CA LEU A 841 -12.28 -11.29 -1.04
C LEU A 841 -13.27 -10.61 -0.08
N ALA A 842 -14.17 -9.76 -0.57
CA ALA A 842 -15.20 -9.13 0.26
C ALA A 842 -16.11 -10.18 0.94
N MET A 843 -16.47 -11.26 0.24
CA MET A 843 -17.18 -12.40 0.80
C MET A 843 -16.38 -13.07 1.93
N ALA A 844 -15.10 -13.39 1.70
CA ALA A 844 -14.26 -14.07 2.69
C ALA A 844 -14.12 -13.28 4.00
N LEU A 845 -13.85 -11.98 3.90
CA LEU A 845 -13.78 -11.06 5.04
C LEU A 845 -15.14 -10.98 5.77
N SER A 846 -16.25 -10.92 5.03
CA SER A 846 -17.61 -10.91 5.59
C SER A 846 -18.01 -12.23 6.28
N LEU A 847 -17.35 -13.34 5.95
CA LEU A 847 -17.49 -14.65 6.61
C LEU A 847 -16.54 -14.84 7.80
N GLY A 848 -15.79 -13.79 8.17
CA GLY A 848 -14.88 -13.79 9.33
C GLY A 848 -13.48 -14.35 9.08
N ALA A 849 -13.12 -14.69 7.85
CA ALA A 849 -11.76 -15.09 7.50
C ALA A 849 -10.82 -13.87 7.45
N SER A 850 -9.60 -14.02 7.94
CA SER A 850 -8.54 -13.01 8.00
C SER A 850 -8.01 -12.57 6.63
N GLY A 851 -8.31 -13.34 5.59
CA GLY A 851 -7.89 -13.06 4.22
C GLY A 851 -8.22 -14.22 3.29
N VAL A 852 -7.64 -14.18 2.10
CA VAL A 852 -7.87 -15.17 1.05
C VAL A 852 -6.60 -15.91 0.66
N TRP A 853 -6.74 -17.19 0.37
CA TRP A 853 -5.70 -18.06 -0.16
C TRP A 853 -6.07 -18.43 -1.60
N VAL A 854 -5.34 -17.86 -2.56
CA VAL A 854 -5.77 -17.72 -3.95
C VAL A 854 -4.79 -18.44 -4.87
N GLY A 855 -5.28 -19.43 -5.61
CA GLY A 855 -4.47 -20.20 -6.56
C GLY A 855 -4.86 -19.99 -8.02
N THR A 856 -6.12 -20.27 -8.35
CA THR A 856 -6.56 -20.35 -9.76
C THR A 856 -6.44 -19.03 -10.52
N ARG A 857 -6.63 -17.88 -9.86
CA ARG A 857 -6.44 -16.57 -10.50
C ARG A 857 -5.00 -16.32 -10.94
N PHE A 858 -4.03 -16.76 -10.14
CA PHE A 858 -2.59 -16.62 -10.40
C PHE A 858 -2.00 -17.72 -11.30
N ILE A 859 -2.84 -18.61 -11.86
CA ILE A 859 -2.44 -19.42 -13.03
C ILE A 859 -2.35 -18.50 -14.25
N ALA A 860 -3.35 -17.63 -14.43
CA ALA A 860 -3.35 -16.54 -15.42
C ALA A 860 -2.64 -15.28 -14.89
N ALA A 861 -1.44 -15.48 -14.33
CA ALA A 861 -0.47 -14.43 -14.03
C ALA A 861 0.76 -14.58 -14.95
N GLU A 862 1.40 -13.48 -15.35
CA GLU A 862 2.56 -13.52 -16.28
C GLU A 862 3.80 -14.21 -15.69
N GLU A 863 4.00 -14.09 -14.38
CA GLU A 863 5.11 -14.64 -13.62
C GLU A 863 4.92 -16.13 -13.29
N SER A 864 3.75 -16.68 -13.60
CA SER A 864 3.31 -18.02 -13.24
C SER A 864 4.16 -19.12 -13.89
N GLY A 865 4.49 -20.16 -13.13
CA GLY A 865 5.15 -21.37 -13.64
C GLY A 865 4.20 -22.36 -14.34
N ALA A 866 2.97 -21.94 -14.63
CA ALA A 866 2.03 -22.67 -15.47
C ALA A 866 2.56 -22.76 -16.91
N THR A 867 2.15 -23.80 -17.66
CA THR A 867 2.47 -23.87 -19.10
C THR A 867 1.49 -22.98 -19.89
N PRO A 868 1.86 -22.49 -21.09
CA PRO A 868 0.95 -21.71 -21.93
C PRO A 868 -0.39 -22.40 -22.20
N MET A 869 -0.41 -23.73 -22.36
CA MET A 869 -1.64 -24.51 -22.49
C MET A 869 -2.48 -24.55 -21.20
N HIS A 870 -1.85 -24.56 -20.01
CA HIS A 870 -2.57 -24.48 -18.73
C HIS A 870 -3.17 -23.07 -18.53
N GLN A 871 -2.46 -22.01 -18.94
CA GLN A 871 -2.99 -20.65 -18.95
C GLN A 871 -4.14 -20.47 -19.96
N GLN A 872 -3.97 -20.95 -21.19
CA GLN A 872 -5.00 -20.95 -22.24
C GLN A 872 -6.28 -21.65 -21.76
N LEU A 873 -6.17 -22.84 -21.16
CA LEU A 873 -7.31 -23.53 -20.56
C LEU A 873 -7.98 -22.74 -19.43
N VAL A 874 -7.27 -21.85 -18.73
CA VAL A 874 -7.88 -20.96 -17.71
C VAL A 874 -8.70 -19.82 -18.34
N LEU A 875 -8.44 -19.45 -19.59
CA LEU A 875 -9.23 -18.46 -20.34
C LEU A 875 -10.41 -19.10 -21.09
N GLU A 876 -10.24 -20.34 -21.56
CA GLU A 876 -11.20 -21.03 -22.44
C GLU A 876 -12.30 -21.83 -21.71
N LYS A 877 -12.18 -22.08 -20.40
CA LYS A 877 -13.01 -23.06 -19.68
C LYS A 877 -13.90 -22.44 -18.62
N GLY A 878 -15.17 -22.87 -18.60
CA GLY A 878 -16.17 -22.43 -17.64
C GLY A 878 -16.09 -23.16 -16.30
N SER A 879 -16.82 -22.68 -15.30
CA SER A 879 -16.90 -23.28 -13.95
C SER A 879 -17.41 -24.73 -13.93
N GLY A 880 -18.11 -25.14 -15.00
CA GLY A 880 -18.60 -26.51 -15.22
C GLY A 880 -17.56 -27.46 -15.82
N ASP A 881 -16.55 -26.97 -16.53
CA ASP A 881 -15.53 -27.77 -17.23
C ASP A 881 -14.45 -28.35 -16.28
N THR A 882 -14.77 -28.49 -14.99
CA THR A 882 -13.83 -28.94 -13.97
C THR A 882 -14.38 -30.14 -13.19
N ILE A 883 -13.60 -31.21 -13.14
CA ILE A 883 -13.98 -32.46 -12.49
C ILE A 883 -13.25 -32.61 -11.16
N ARG A 884 -13.94 -33.12 -10.12
CA ARG A 884 -13.30 -33.51 -8.86
C ARG A 884 -13.11 -35.02 -8.83
N THR A 885 -11.87 -35.46 -9.03
CA THR A 885 -11.48 -36.86 -9.25
C THR A 885 -10.50 -37.36 -8.19
N THR A 886 -10.36 -38.69 -8.07
CA THR A 886 -9.32 -39.33 -7.26
C THR A 886 -8.19 -39.98 -8.06
N LEU A 887 -8.29 -40.02 -9.40
CA LEU A 887 -7.43 -40.82 -10.30
C LEU A 887 -5.92 -40.58 -10.15
N TYR A 888 -5.54 -39.33 -9.92
CA TYR A 888 -4.16 -38.87 -9.99
C TYR A 888 -3.37 -39.04 -8.69
N THR A 889 -4.04 -39.13 -7.53
CA THR A 889 -3.36 -39.21 -6.22
C THR A 889 -4.04 -40.14 -5.19
N GLY A 890 -5.19 -40.76 -5.52
CA GLY A 890 -6.00 -41.51 -4.56
C GLY A 890 -6.69 -40.64 -3.49
N ARG A 891 -6.67 -39.31 -3.68
CA ARG A 891 -7.34 -38.28 -2.88
C ARG A 891 -8.14 -37.36 -3.80
N PRO A 892 -9.29 -36.81 -3.35
CA PRO A 892 -10.06 -35.86 -4.15
C PRO A 892 -9.21 -34.63 -4.51
N LEU A 893 -9.15 -34.31 -5.78
CA LEU A 893 -8.60 -33.07 -6.31
C LEU A 893 -9.41 -32.59 -7.52
N ARG A 894 -9.35 -31.29 -7.80
CA ARG A 894 -10.02 -30.68 -8.96
C ARG A 894 -9.04 -30.30 -10.05
N CYS A 895 -9.40 -30.63 -11.29
CA CYS A 895 -8.69 -30.28 -12.52
C CYS A 895 -9.69 -30.03 -13.67
N VAL A 896 -9.19 -29.54 -14.80
CA VAL A 896 -9.96 -29.47 -16.06
C VAL A 896 -10.45 -30.87 -16.44
N ALA A 897 -11.70 -30.98 -16.90
CA ALA A 897 -12.26 -32.20 -17.44
C ALA A 897 -11.65 -32.53 -18.81
N ASN A 898 -11.30 -33.80 -19.04
CA ASN A 898 -10.77 -34.29 -20.31
C ASN A 898 -11.27 -35.72 -20.59
N GLU A 899 -11.16 -36.17 -21.85
CA GLU A 899 -11.64 -37.48 -22.32
C GLU A 899 -11.26 -38.62 -21.35
N PHE A 900 -10.04 -38.60 -20.83
CA PHE A 900 -9.52 -39.60 -19.91
C PHE A 900 -10.16 -39.54 -18.51
N ASN A 901 -10.20 -38.37 -17.86
CA ASN A 901 -10.72 -38.28 -16.49
C ASN A 901 -12.26 -38.31 -16.43
N THR A 902 -12.95 -37.88 -17.49
CA THR A 902 -14.39 -38.07 -17.67
C THR A 902 -14.74 -39.55 -17.85
N ASP A 903 -14.14 -40.27 -18.83
CA ASP A 903 -14.41 -41.71 -19.02
C ASP A 903 -14.23 -42.52 -17.72
N TRP A 904 -13.14 -42.25 -17.00
CA TRP A 904 -12.84 -42.98 -15.77
C TRP A 904 -13.83 -42.69 -14.63
N GLU A 905 -14.21 -41.42 -14.42
CA GLU A 905 -15.18 -41.03 -13.38
C GLU A 905 -16.65 -41.21 -13.80
N GLU A 906 -16.96 -41.50 -15.07
CA GLU A 906 -18.31 -41.87 -15.52
C GLU A 906 -18.47 -43.39 -15.62
N ASN A 907 -17.64 -44.05 -16.44
CA ASN A 907 -17.80 -45.45 -16.85
C ASN A 907 -17.03 -46.44 -15.96
N ARG A 908 -15.94 -46.01 -15.29
CA ARG A 908 -14.93 -46.95 -14.71
C ARG A 908 -14.79 -46.89 -13.19
N LYS A 909 -15.81 -46.39 -12.48
CA LYS A 909 -15.84 -46.22 -11.01
C LYS A 909 -15.42 -47.45 -10.21
N GLU A 910 -15.81 -48.66 -10.64
CA GLU A 910 -15.42 -49.90 -9.95
C GLU A 910 -13.95 -50.27 -10.14
N GLU A 911 -13.32 -49.91 -11.27
CA GLU A 911 -11.87 -50.06 -11.47
C GLU A 911 -11.09 -49.07 -10.59
N ILE A 912 -11.58 -47.83 -10.44
CA ILE A 912 -10.99 -46.85 -9.50
C ILE A 912 -11.00 -47.43 -8.08
N LYS A 913 -12.15 -47.90 -7.61
CA LYS A 913 -12.29 -48.55 -6.29
C LYS A 913 -11.36 -49.76 -6.15
N SER A 914 -11.35 -50.65 -7.14
CA SER A 914 -10.53 -51.87 -7.14
C SER A 914 -9.04 -51.54 -7.01
N LEU A 915 -8.51 -50.66 -7.87
CA LEU A 915 -7.10 -50.25 -7.83
C LEU A 915 -6.74 -49.55 -6.52
N GLN A 916 -7.55 -48.58 -6.05
CA GLN A 916 -7.26 -47.87 -4.81
C GLN A 916 -7.38 -48.78 -3.57
N SER A 917 -8.25 -49.80 -3.59
CA SER A 917 -8.33 -50.82 -2.52
C SER A 917 -7.05 -51.67 -2.40
N GLN A 918 -6.27 -51.76 -3.49
CA GLN A 918 -4.95 -52.38 -3.57
C GLN A 918 -3.80 -51.39 -3.30
N GLY A 919 -4.11 -50.14 -2.94
CA GLY A 919 -3.11 -49.05 -2.77
C GLY A 919 -2.60 -48.44 -4.07
N LYS A 920 -3.14 -48.84 -5.22
CA LYS A 920 -2.68 -48.39 -6.54
C LYS A 920 -3.35 -47.07 -6.91
N ILE A 921 -2.54 -46.04 -7.16
CA ILE A 921 -3.00 -44.79 -7.80
C ILE A 921 -3.23 -45.10 -9.29
N VAL A 922 -4.42 -44.78 -9.81
CA VAL A 922 -4.87 -45.20 -11.14
C VAL A 922 -3.93 -44.65 -12.23
N TYR A 923 -3.76 -43.32 -12.29
CA TYR A 923 -2.91 -42.67 -13.30
C TYR A 923 -1.48 -43.22 -13.30
N ALA A 924 -0.85 -43.30 -12.12
CA ALA A 924 0.50 -43.83 -11.97
C ALA A 924 0.61 -45.32 -12.35
N THR A 925 -0.45 -46.12 -12.19
CA THR A 925 -0.50 -47.53 -12.59
C THR A 925 -0.59 -47.68 -14.10
N LEU A 926 -1.41 -46.86 -14.76
CA LEU A 926 -1.54 -46.85 -16.23
C LEU A 926 -0.24 -46.39 -16.91
N VAL A 927 0.34 -45.28 -16.46
CA VAL A 927 1.63 -44.76 -16.98
C VAL A 927 2.75 -45.79 -16.81
N ARG A 928 2.85 -46.45 -15.65
CA ARG A 928 3.82 -47.54 -15.43
C ARG A 928 3.54 -48.76 -16.31
N GLY A 929 2.26 -49.13 -16.47
CA GLY A 929 1.84 -50.26 -17.30
C GLY A 929 2.16 -50.07 -18.78
N ALA A 930 1.81 -48.91 -19.34
CA ALA A 930 2.15 -48.55 -20.72
C ALA A 930 3.67 -48.56 -20.94
N ARG A 931 4.43 -47.88 -20.07
CA ARG A 931 5.90 -47.87 -20.13
C ARG A 931 6.51 -49.28 -20.01
N ALA A 932 5.92 -50.17 -19.21
CA ALA A 932 6.38 -51.55 -19.08
C ALA A 932 6.05 -52.44 -20.31
N ARG A 933 5.07 -52.04 -21.13
CA ARG A 933 4.71 -52.69 -22.41
C ARG A 933 5.39 -52.04 -23.62
N GLY A 934 6.15 -50.95 -23.43
CA GLY A 934 6.75 -50.17 -24.51
C GLY A 934 5.77 -49.23 -25.23
N GLU A 935 4.57 -49.03 -24.68
CA GLU A 935 3.52 -48.19 -25.26
C GLU A 935 3.74 -46.70 -24.95
N HIS A 936 3.47 -45.84 -25.93
CA HIS A 936 3.45 -44.40 -25.73
C HIS A 936 2.15 -43.95 -25.03
N PHE A 937 2.25 -43.54 -23.77
CA PHE A 937 1.12 -42.96 -23.03
C PHE A 937 1.05 -41.45 -23.31
N ASP A 938 -0.08 -40.95 -23.82
CA ASP A 938 -0.27 -39.52 -24.07
C ASP A 938 -0.40 -38.75 -22.75
N ILE A 939 0.73 -38.23 -22.26
CA ILE A 939 0.79 -37.40 -21.05
C ILE A 939 0.10 -36.05 -21.31
N ALA A 940 0.17 -35.49 -22.52
CA ALA A 940 -0.35 -34.15 -22.81
C ALA A 940 -1.89 -34.07 -22.67
N ARG A 941 -2.61 -35.08 -23.17
CA ARG A 941 -4.08 -35.17 -23.04
C ARG A 941 -4.56 -35.65 -21.67
N THR A 942 -3.74 -36.40 -20.93
CA THR A 942 -4.19 -37.10 -19.70
C THR A 942 -3.74 -36.42 -18.40
N TYR A 943 -2.69 -35.59 -18.41
CA TYR A 943 -2.14 -34.96 -17.21
C TYR A 943 -3.12 -33.97 -16.55
N PRO A 944 -3.21 -33.91 -15.21
CA PRO A 944 -4.18 -33.06 -14.52
C PRO A 944 -3.76 -31.59 -14.53
N GLN A 945 -4.52 -30.76 -15.25
CA GLN A 945 -4.40 -29.30 -15.17
C GLN A 945 -5.22 -28.80 -13.97
N TYR A 946 -4.54 -28.54 -12.84
CA TYR A 946 -5.19 -28.17 -11.58
C TYR A 946 -5.81 -26.77 -11.66
N VAL A 947 -7.13 -26.68 -11.49
CA VAL A 947 -7.91 -25.43 -11.58
C VAL A 947 -9.13 -25.52 -10.67
N GLY A 948 -9.57 -24.39 -10.11
CA GLY A 948 -10.81 -24.25 -9.36
C GLY A 948 -11.98 -23.80 -10.25
N GLN A 949 -13.21 -23.85 -9.73
CA GLN A 949 -14.41 -23.42 -10.44
C GLN A 949 -14.47 -21.90 -10.69
N GLY A 950 -13.63 -21.11 -10.03
CA GLY A 950 -13.42 -19.68 -10.36
C GLY A 950 -12.84 -19.44 -11.77
N ILE A 951 -12.36 -20.49 -12.44
CA ILE A 951 -11.88 -20.46 -13.83
C ILE A 951 -12.83 -19.72 -14.79
N GLY A 952 -14.14 -19.97 -14.67
CA GLY A 952 -15.15 -19.36 -15.55
C GLY A 952 -15.38 -17.85 -15.38
N GLY A 953 -14.64 -17.18 -14.49
CA GLY A 953 -14.60 -15.71 -14.36
C GLY A 953 -13.23 -15.10 -14.66
N ILE A 954 -12.29 -15.88 -15.21
CA ILE A 954 -10.94 -15.41 -15.57
C ILE A 954 -10.86 -15.31 -17.10
N HIS A 955 -10.62 -14.10 -17.61
CA HIS A 955 -10.70 -13.83 -19.06
C HIS A 955 -9.45 -13.14 -19.64
N LYS A 956 -8.45 -12.84 -18.81
CA LYS A 956 -7.17 -12.25 -19.19
C LYS A 956 -6.02 -12.79 -18.33
N VAL A 957 -4.85 -13.00 -18.94
CA VAL A 957 -3.57 -13.05 -18.23
C VAL A 957 -3.16 -11.60 -17.92
N MET A 958 -2.55 -11.37 -16.77
CA MET A 958 -2.09 -10.06 -16.26
C MET A 958 -0.83 -10.25 -15.41
N PRO A 959 -0.05 -9.20 -15.12
CA PRO A 959 0.91 -9.22 -14.01
C PRO A 959 0.23 -9.63 -12.70
N ALA A 960 0.91 -10.39 -11.83
CA ALA A 960 0.38 -10.79 -10.53
C ALA A 960 0.08 -9.60 -9.62
N GLN A 961 0.78 -8.49 -9.84
CA GLN A 961 0.54 -7.22 -9.18
C GLN A 961 -0.84 -6.64 -9.51
N GLU A 962 -1.18 -6.46 -10.78
CA GLU A 962 -2.50 -5.95 -11.19
C GLU A 962 -3.64 -6.85 -10.67
N ILE A 963 -3.39 -8.16 -10.51
CA ILE A 963 -4.35 -9.10 -9.91
C ILE A 963 -4.59 -8.77 -8.42
N VAL A 964 -3.54 -8.50 -7.65
CA VAL A 964 -3.64 -8.11 -6.24
C VAL A 964 -4.41 -6.80 -6.10
N GLU A 965 -4.12 -5.81 -6.95
CA GLU A 965 -4.79 -4.51 -6.97
C GLU A 965 -6.27 -4.62 -7.39
N GLU A 966 -6.58 -5.29 -8.51
CA GLU A 966 -7.95 -5.55 -8.99
C GLU A 966 -8.79 -6.22 -7.89
N MET A 967 -8.22 -7.21 -7.19
CA MET A 967 -8.87 -7.86 -6.04
C MET A 967 -9.07 -6.94 -4.84
N MET A 968 -8.06 -6.13 -4.47
CA MET A 968 -8.13 -5.23 -3.32
C MET A 968 -9.12 -4.08 -3.52
N ASN A 969 -9.18 -3.55 -4.73
CA ASN A 969 -9.96 -2.36 -5.07
C ASN A 969 -11.45 -2.69 -5.16
N ASP A 970 -11.80 -3.76 -5.91
CA ASP A 970 -13.16 -4.30 -5.93
C ASP A 970 -13.65 -4.61 -4.51
N ALA A 971 -12.82 -5.27 -3.69
CA ALA A 971 -13.20 -5.64 -2.33
C ALA A 971 -13.52 -4.42 -1.45
N CYS A 972 -12.72 -3.35 -1.54
CA CYS A 972 -12.96 -2.11 -0.81
C CYS A 972 -14.27 -1.44 -1.25
N ALA A 973 -14.44 -1.25 -2.56
CA ALA A 973 -15.64 -0.65 -3.13
C ALA A 973 -16.91 -1.46 -2.81
N ILE A 974 -16.83 -2.79 -2.76
CA ILE A 974 -17.94 -3.68 -2.39
C ILE A 974 -18.26 -3.57 -0.90
N LEU A 975 -17.27 -3.64 -0.01
CA LEU A 975 -17.49 -3.56 1.44
C LEU A 975 -18.08 -2.21 1.86
N GLN A 976 -17.59 -1.11 1.29
CA GLN A 976 -18.13 0.24 1.54
C GLN A 976 -19.57 0.38 0.99
N ARG A 977 -19.83 -0.10 -0.24
CA ARG A 977 -21.18 -0.13 -0.84
C ARG A 977 -22.17 -0.97 -0.03
N ASN A 978 -21.69 -2.06 0.58
CA ASN A 978 -22.50 -2.91 1.45
C ASN A 978 -22.76 -2.24 2.80
N ALA A 979 -21.76 -1.59 3.43
CA ALA A 979 -21.96 -0.82 4.65
C ALA A 979 -22.99 0.31 4.44
N ALA A 980 -22.93 1.03 3.33
CA ALA A 980 -23.89 2.08 2.97
C ALA A 980 -25.34 1.58 2.73
N ARG A 981 -25.55 0.27 2.59
CA ARG A 981 -26.88 -0.36 2.50
C ARG A 981 -27.47 -0.73 3.87
N ILE A 982 -26.68 -0.69 4.95
CA ILE A 982 -27.14 -0.99 6.31
C ILE A 982 -27.78 0.28 6.89
N VAL A 983 -28.99 0.59 6.44
CA VAL A 983 -29.82 1.69 6.98
C VAL A 983 -30.90 1.14 7.92
N PRO A 984 -31.40 1.92 8.91
CA PRO A 984 -32.42 1.44 9.85
C PRO A 984 -33.82 1.19 9.25
N GLU A 985 -34.03 1.54 7.98
CA GLU A 985 -35.30 1.40 7.27
C GLU A 985 -35.26 0.16 6.36
N ALA A 986 -36.34 -0.65 6.36
CA ALA A 986 -36.47 -1.74 5.41
C ALA A 986 -36.61 -1.20 3.98
N LYS A 987 -35.69 -1.61 3.09
CA LYS A 987 -35.66 -1.25 1.65
C LYS A 987 -35.53 -2.50 0.75
N LEU A 988 -36.20 -3.57 1.17
CA LEU A 988 -36.44 -4.83 0.47
C LEU A 988 -37.94 -5.13 0.50
#